data_AF-A0A4Y7T877-F1
#
_entry.id   AF-A0A4Y7T877-F1
#
_cell.length_a   1.000
_cell.length_b   1.000
_cell.length_c   1.000
_cell.angle_alpha   90.00
_cell.angle_beta   90.00
_cell.angle_gamma   90.00
#
_symmetry.space_group_name_H-M   'P 1'
#
loop_
_entity.id
_entity.type
_entity.pdbx_description
1 polymer ?
#
loop_
_entity_poly.entity_id
_entity_poly.type
_entity_poly.pdbx_seq_one_letter_code
_entity_poly.pdbx_strand_id
1 'polypeptide(L)'
;MSELSRKRPHTDDGGVTVAKKRVLTGTNGTPQVNGHSDQTEDEQIFQGNLENFRKEAIYRRMKHYHRENERNIARIEELERRKTTCEAGLAAMTACWSQLLEAIRVFVKPDDMTRSNIQGKDVFNVVAHVDEESLPELHEALGKTATVTEALVNRLIQSGGSEQSLVFKKTYWEEFQGSQTELNDCMSEKERYHNELMGAENRLERVQSKTIDLVNPQKRKAASKVSTPKEGEGTTEDTERKPSSPSQGQSQSPTPGPEAPADAQLRVVLLPESVENWEKRIAELEIERDQLQKKLLEIPENQRGPLEVVIPPAFEKLGQANASLQIALDTAQQDLERVYQNREQWQQSVLAASAEVIESMRTMMLKRDAENARLREQRDQHFSELVERRQRDERKWAALVEFKELTQNQTERIAVLRSELARCKARLAANERQEDLLQFFLKGNPDEVQLINELRQQKADAEMRVQAAETTLSQLGGAEQPLDHEALVQARIDAEERVIKLSRELEGLKKVYGDVYQGILPPDVAKLNGQIKRQAEELERLNLLKVSLESSEGDLFKELEKLGSAWEMLGKQVESKVFDLHQMEEKVTKAVVEKARSENKYFATMREKEALEVEKKALVRAQEKGDKAVQDMSARVNEAEKTIRVLREEIHAVTKLKIDALKEKVQVTVYGAGIQAQLLKAESDLHNLKSANDRMRKRTDDDHRILRSKQAEWDLQRRQMEQQIERLKQEATTRHALHQGGSDNEVLQYMRTLVYCSTCKDKLRNVVITKCMHSAYCVSARTASTPG
;
A
#
# COMPACT_ATOMS: atom_id res chain seq x y z
N MET A 1 -47.99 -19.03 -25.98
CA MET A 1 -46.72 -18.61 -26.58
C MET A 1 -46.13 -17.58 -25.64
N SER A 2 -45.49 -18.02 -24.55
CA SER A 2 -44.08 -18.42 -24.45
C SER A 2 -43.15 -17.21 -24.56
N GLU A 3 -42.64 -16.73 -23.42
CA GLU A 3 -41.22 -16.81 -23.05
C GLU A 3 -41.00 -16.17 -21.67
N LEU A 4 -40.91 -17.01 -20.64
CA LEU A 4 -40.44 -16.62 -19.31
C LEU A 4 -39.14 -17.36 -19.01
N SER A 5 -38.13 -16.52 -18.77
CA SER A 5 -36.77 -16.77 -18.30
C SER A 5 -36.65 -17.94 -17.30
N ARG A 6 -36.03 -19.05 -17.74
CA ARG A 6 -35.53 -20.11 -16.85
C ARG A 6 -34.21 -19.69 -16.22
N LYS A 7 -34.26 -19.12 -15.01
CA LYS A 7 -33.13 -19.07 -14.08
C LYS A 7 -32.83 -20.50 -13.60
N ARG A 8 -31.55 -20.90 -13.61
CA ARG A 8 -31.13 -22.22 -13.12
C ARG A 8 -31.21 -22.26 -11.58
N PRO A 9 -31.66 -23.36 -10.96
CA PRO A 9 -31.61 -23.51 -9.50
C PRO A 9 -30.15 -23.62 -9.02
N HIS A 10 -29.86 -22.92 -7.93
CA HIS A 10 -28.65 -23.09 -7.15
C HIS A 10 -28.75 -24.43 -6.40
N THR A 11 -27.92 -25.40 -6.76
CA THR A 11 -27.77 -26.65 -5.99
C THR A 11 -26.70 -26.45 -4.94
N ASP A 12 -27.14 -26.33 -3.70
CA ASP A 12 -26.35 -26.59 -2.50
C ASP A 12 -26.36 -28.10 -2.29
N ASP A 13 -25.21 -28.75 -2.46
CA ASP A 13 -24.95 -30.08 -1.90
C ASP A 13 -23.45 -30.39 -1.93
N GLY A 14 -22.89 -30.57 -0.75
CA GLY A 14 -21.53 -31.07 -0.53
C GLY A 14 -21.43 -32.53 -0.97
N GLY A 15 -21.11 -32.74 -2.24
CA GLY A 15 -20.78 -34.05 -2.80
C GLY A 15 -19.54 -33.96 -3.67
N VAL A 16 -18.46 -34.64 -3.26
CA VAL A 16 -17.23 -34.79 -4.06
C VAL A 16 -17.61 -35.39 -5.42
N THR A 17 -17.58 -34.57 -6.47
CA THR A 17 -17.79 -35.02 -7.85
C THR A 17 -16.52 -35.73 -8.32
N VAL A 18 -16.49 -37.06 -8.19
CA VAL A 18 -15.48 -37.89 -8.82
C VAL A 18 -15.68 -37.81 -10.34
N ALA A 19 -14.76 -37.15 -11.03
CA ALA A 19 -14.71 -37.11 -12.47
C ALA A 19 -14.59 -38.54 -13.04
N LYS A 20 -15.55 -38.95 -13.87
CA LYS A 20 -15.48 -40.22 -14.63
C LYS A 20 -14.25 -40.20 -15.55
N LYS A 21 -13.19 -40.92 -15.18
CA LYS A 21 -12.03 -41.16 -16.06
C LYS A 21 -12.40 -42.22 -17.09
N ARG A 22 -12.17 -41.90 -18.37
CA ARG A 22 -12.26 -42.81 -19.51
C ARG A 22 -11.17 -43.89 -19.36
N VAL A 23 -11.56 -45.16 -19.31
CA VAL A 23 -10.62 -46.30 -19.43
C VAL A 23 -10.19 -46.37 -20.90
N LEU A 24 -8.89 -46.22 -21.17
CA LEU A 24 -8.30 -46.51 -22.47
C LEU A 24 -7.62 -47.87 -22.40
N THR A 25 -8.06 -48.80 -23.25
CA THR A 25 -7.48 -50.11 -23.47
C THR A 25 -6.24 -49.97 -24.36
N GLY A 26 -5.11 -50.54 -23.92
CA GLY A 26 -3.92 -50.71 -24.78
C GLY A 26 -4.15 -51.78 -25.85
N THR A 27 -3.24 -51.84 -26.82
CA THR A 27 -3.31 -52.70 -28.02
C THR A 27 -3.40 -54.21 -27.75
N ASN A 28 -3.21 -54.67 -26.52
CA ASN A 28 -3.35 -56.07 -26.12
C ASN A 28 -4.43 -56.33 -25.04
N GLY A 29 -5.35 -55.39 -24.79
CA GLY A 29 -6.60 -55.67 -24.09
C GLY A 29 -6.53 -55.99 -22.58
N THR A 30 -5.41 -55.74 -21.88
CA THR A 30 -5.33 -55.87 -20.41
C THR A 30 -5.48 -54.52 -19.70
N PRO A 31 -6.23 -54.44 -18.57
CA PRO A 31 -6.40 -53.20 -17.83
C PRO A 31 -5.20 -52.94 -16.90
N GLN A 32 -4.50 -51.82 -17.10
CA GLN A 32 -3.44 -51.36 -16.18
C GLN A 32 -4.07 -50.60 -14.99
N VAL A 33 -3.76 -51.05 -13.78
CA VAL A 33 -4.05 -50.37 -12.51
C VAL A 33 -2.74 -49.78 -11.99
N ASN A 34 -2.75 -48.46 -11.76
CA ASN A 34 -1.82 -47.63 -11.00
C ASN A 34 -0.34 -48.08 -10.91
N GLY A 35 0.49 -47.48 -11.76
CA GLY A 35 1.94 -47.37 -11.58
C GLY A 35 2.47 -46.35 -12.58
N HIS A 36 3.26 -45.38 -12.09
CA HIS A 36 3.90 -44.28 -12.83
C HIS A 36 4.03 -44.51 -14.34
N SER A 37 3.25 -43.78 -15.14
CA SER A 37 3.49 -43.69 -16.57
C SER A 37 4.73 -42.83 -16.80
N ASP A 38 5.71 -43.39 -17.50
CA ASP A 38 6.69 -42.61 -18.27
C ASP A 38 5.92 -41.59 -19.12
N GLN A 39 5.77 -40.38 -18.61
CA GLN A 39 5.22 -39.26 -19.37
C GLN A 39 6.32 -38.87 -20.35
N THR A 40 6.07 -39.11 -21.64
CA THR A 40 6.91 -38.56 -22.71
C THR A 40 7.08 -37.05 -22.51
N GLU A 41 8.24 -36.48 -22.88
CA GLU A 41 8.54 -35.05 -22.67
C GLU A 41 7.42 -34.15 -23.23
N ASP A 42 6.78 -34.58 -24.33
CA ASP A 42 5.63 -33.91 -24.95
C ASP A 42 4.38 -33.85 -24.05
N GLU A 43 4.10 -34.90 -23.26
CA GLU A 43 2.98 -34.93 -22.31
C GLU A 43 3.21 -34.02 -21.11
N GLN A 44 4.46 -33.93 -20.62
CA GLN A 44 4.83 -33.02 -19.54
C GLN A 44 4.76 -31.56 -20.00
N ILE A 45 5.20 -31.26 -21.22
CA ILE A 45 5.08 -29.94 -21.83
C ILE A 45 3.61 -29.58 -22.06
N PHE A 46 2.78 -30.52 -22.54
CA PHE A 46 1.35 -30.29 -22.71
C PHE A 46 0.64 -30.02 -21.37
N GLN A 47 0.99 -30.80 -20.33
CA GLN A 47 0.42 -30.64 -19.00
C GLN A 47 0.85 -29.32 -18.35
N GLY A 48 2.12 -28.92 -18.51
CA GLY A 48 2.62 -27.61 -18.08
C GLY A 48 1.97 -26.44 -18.82
N ASN A 49 1.77 -26.56 -20.13
CA ASN A 49 1.07 -25.55 -20.93
C ASN A 49 -0.42 -25.43 -20.55
N LEU A 50 -1.08 -26.54 -20.25
CA LEU A 50 -2.46 -26.56 -19.78
C LEU A 50 -2.58 -25.93 -18.38
N GLU A 51 -1.62 -26.20 -17.49
CA GLU A 51 -1.57 -25.56 -16.18
C GLU A 51 -1.30 -24.06 -16.28
N ASN A 52 -0.41 -23.63 -17.18
CA ASN A 52 -0.17 -22.22 -17.44
C ASN A 52 -1.40 -21.52 -18.03
N PHE A 53 -2.13 -22.18 -18.93
CA PHE A 53 -3.41 -21.69 -19.44
C PHE A 53 -4.45 -21.53 -18.31
N ARG A 54 -4.54 -22.51 -17.41
CA ARG A 54 -5.44 -22.45 -16.23
C ARG A 54 -5.05 -21.32 -15.28
N LYS A 55 -3.76 -21.18 -14.96
CA LYS A 55 -3.23 -20.10 -14.10
C LYS A 55 -3.50 -18.73 -14.71
N GLU A 56 -3.29 -18.56 -16.01
CA GLU A 56 -3.55 -17.30 -16.71
C GLU A 56 -5.06 -17.00 -16.81
N ALA A 57 -5.90 -18.01 -17.03
CA ALA A 57 -7.36 -17.84 -17.02
C ALA A 57 -7.88 -17.41 -15.63
N ILE A 58 -7.34 -18.01 -14.55
CA ILE A 58 -7.65 -17.60 -13.17
C ILE A 58 -7.16 -16.17 -12.93
N TYR A 59 -5.93 -15.84 -13.34
CA TYR A 59 -5.37 -14.50 -13.18
C TYR A 59 -6.19 -13.42 -13.89
N ARG A 60 -6.66 -13.70 -15.12
CA ARG A 60 -7.59 -12.81 -15.85
C ARG A 60 -8.91 -12.65 -15.15
N ARG A 61 -9.48 -13.73 -14.62
CA ARG A 61 -10.72 -13.67 -13.86
C ARG A 61 -10.54 -12.89 -12.56
N MET A 62 -9.40 -13.03 -11.90
CA MET A 62 -9.05 -12.26 -10.70
C MET A 62 -8.86 -10.78 -11.02
N LYS A 63 -8.21 -10.44 -12.13
CA LYS A 63 -8.05 -9.05 -12.60
C LYS A 63 -9.38 -8.42 -13.02
N HIS A 64 -10.27 -9.20 -13.65
CA HIS A 64 -11.64 -8.78 -13.92
C HIS A 64 -12.38 -8.47 -12.62
N TYR A 65 -12.35 -9.37 -11.63
CA TYR A 65 -12.97 -9.12 -10.33
C TYR A 65 -12.36 -7.95 -9.58
N HIS A 66 -11.04 -7.73 -9.69
CA HIS A 66 -10.39 -6.58 -9.10
C HIS A 66 -10.92 -5.27 -9.69
N ARG A 67 -11.03 -5.17 -11.02
CA ARG A 67 -11.61 -3.99 -11.68
C ARG A 67 -13.10 -3.84 -11.47
N GLU A 68 -13.84 -4.95 -11.42
CA GLU A 68 -15.26 -4.94 -11.07
C GLU A 68 -15.45 -4.42 -9.64
N ASN A 69 -14.57 -4.81 -8.72
CA ASN A 69 -14.52 -4.26 -7.37
C ASN A 69 -14.17 -2.77 -7.36
N GLU A 70 -13.16 -2.32 -8.11
CA GLU A 70 -12.84 -0.88 -8.24
C GLU A 70 -14.04 -0.09 -8.81
N ARG A 71 -14.74 -0.63 -9.80
CA ARG A 71 -15.95 0.00 -10.36
C ARG A 71 -17.10 0.01 -9.38
N ASN A 72 -17.28 -1.06 -8.61
CA ASN A 72 -18.29 -1.13 -7.57
C ASN A 72 -17.98 -0.11 -6.46
N ILE A 73 -16.72 0.04 -6.06
CA ILE A 73 -16.27 1.07 -5.12
C ILE A 73 -16.56 2.46 -5.68
N ALA A 74 -16.14 2.75 -6.92
CA ALA A 74 -16.43 4.03 -7.57
C ALA A 74 -17.95 4.29 -7.71
N ARG A 75 -18.75 3.23 -7.92
CA ARG A 75 -20.22 3.32 -7.97
C ARG A 75 -20.80 3.60 -6.58
N ILE A 76 -20.26 3.00 -5.53
CA ILE A 76 -20.65 3.28 -4.14
C ILE A 76 -20.31 4.73 -3.81
N GLU A 77 -19.10 5.20 -4.09
CA GLU A 77 -18.69 6.60 -3.87
C GLU A 77 -19.60 7.58 -4.63
N GLU A 78 -19.93 7.29 -5.90
CA GLU A 78 -20.87 8.11 -6.69
C GLU A 78 -22.30 8.06 -6.12
N LEU A 79 -22.76 6.91 -5.62
CA LEU A 79 -24.06 6.78 -4.97
C LEU A 79 -24.10 7.54 -3.63
N GLU A 80 -23.02 7.51 -2.85
CA GLU A 80 -22.85 8.30 -1.62
C GLU A 80 -22.82 9.80 -1.94
N ARG A 81 -22.13 10.20 -3.01
CA ARG A 81 -22.14 11.59 -3.49
C ARG A 81 -23.53 12.04 -3.92
N ARG A 82 -24.29 11.18 -4.59
CA ARG A 82 -25.70 11.45 -4.95
C ARG A 82 -26.58 11.52 -3.72
N LYS A 83 -26.43 10.59 -2.78
CA LYS A 83 -27.17 10.58 -1.50
C LYS A 83 -26.95 11.89 -0.76
N THR A 84 -25.71 12.29 -0.54
CA THR A 84 -25.37 13.57 0.13
C THR A 84 -25.91 14.79 -0.63
N THR A 85 -25.88 14.76 -1.97
CA THR A 85 -26.48 15.83 -2.79
C THR A 85 -28.00 15.87 -2.63
N CYS A 86 -28.67 14.71 -2.60
CA CYS A 86 -30.11 14.60 -2.35
C CYS A 86 -30.48 15.01 -0.92
N GLU A 87 -29.71 14.63 0.10
CA GLU A 87 -29.90 15.06 1.49
C GLU A 87 -29.75 16.57 1.64
N ALA A 88 -28.74 17.16 1.01
CA ALA A 88 -28.58 18.61 0.95
C ALA A 88 -29.73 19.29 0.20
N GLY A 89 -30.19 18.70 -0.91
CA GLY A 89 -31.36 19.15 -1.67
C GLY A 89 -32.65 19.09 -0.85
N LEU A 90 -32.88 18.01 -0.12
CA LEU A 90 -34.02 17.85 0.80
C LEU A 90 -33.96 18.86 1.95
N ALA A 91 -32.79 19.07 2.54
CA ALA A 91 -32.60 20.10 3.57
C ALA A 91 -32.89 21.51 3.02
N ALA A 92 -32.45 21.80 1.79
CA ALA A 92 -32.76 23.06 1.12
C ALA A 92 -34.27 23.19 0.81
N MET A 93 -34.93 22.12 0.35
CA MET A 93 -36.38 22.11 0.15
C MET A 93 -37.14 22.33 1.45
N THR A 94 -36.75 21.68 2.55
CA THR A 94 -37.31 21.91 3.89
C THR A 94 -37.17 23.36 4.33
N ALA A 95 -36.00 23.96 4.10
CA ALA A 95 -35.75 25.37 4.43
C ALA A 95 -36.61 26.31 3.58
N CYS A 96 -36.65 26.11 2.27
CA CYS A 96 -37.51 26.87 1.35
C CYS A 96 -38.99 26.74 1.69
N TRP A 97 -39.43 25.53 2.06
CA TRP A 97 -40.82 25.27 2.46
C TRP A 97 -41.18 25.98 3.77
N SER A 98 -40.28 25.95 4.74
CA SER A 98 -40.45 26.69 6.00
C SER A 98 -40.54 28.19 5.76
N GLN A 99 -39.71 28.73 4.88
CA GLN A 99 -39.75 30.14 4.47
C GLN A 99 -41.06 30.49 3.75
N LEU A 100 -41.55 29.62 2.87
CA LEU A 100 -42.83 29.82 2.16
C LEU A 100 -44.01 29.82 3.13
N LEU A 101 -44.06 28.87 4.06
CA LEU A 101 -45.10 28.82 5.09
C LEU A 101 -45.07 30.07 5.98
N GLU A 102 -43.89 30.53 6.36
CA GLU A 102 -43.74 31.75 7.16
C GLU A 102 -44.18 32.99 6.37
N ALA A 103 -43.84 33.09 5.09
CA ALA A 103 -44.31 34.16 4.22
C ALA A 103 -45.84 34.15 4.08
N ILE A 104 -46.47 32.98 3.88
CA ILE A 104 -47.93 32.85 3.81
C ILE A 104 -48.58 33.25 5.15
N ARG A 105 -47.99 32.86 6.29
CA ARG A 105 -48.47 33.26 7.63
C ARG A 105 -48.45 34.77 7.85
N VAL A 106 -47.52 35.51 7.22
CA VAL A 106 -47.50 36.98 7.27
C VAL A 106 -48.69 37.60 6.51
N PHE A 107 -49.18 36.94 5.45
CA PHE A 107 -50.32 37.43 4.66
C PHE A 107 -51.69 37.01 5.20
N VAL A 108 -51.76 36.02 6.10
CA VAL A 108 -53.00 35.53 6.73
C VAL A 108 -53.20 36.19 8.09
N LYS A 109 -54.37 36.79 8.36
CA LYS A 109 -54.66 37.49 9.63
C LYS A 109 -54.62 36.52 10.83
N PRO A 110 -54.09 36.94 12.00
CA PRO A 110 -53.84 36.05 13.15
C PRO A 110 -55.12 35.47 13.80
N ASP A 111 -56.26 36.16 13.69
CA ASP A 111 -57.54 35.70 14.29
C ASP A 111 -58.17 34.49 13.56
N ASP A 112 -57.68 34.16 12.37
CA ASP A 112 -58.22 33.13 11.49
C ASP A 112 -57.41 31.81 11.50
N MET A 113 -56.34 31.75 12.30
CA MET A 113 -55.42 30.62 12.35
C MET A 113 -55.94 29.55 13.33
N THR A 114 -56.31 28.37 12.82
CA THR A 114 -56.68 27.24 13.68
C THR A 114 -55.51 26.87 14.60
N ARG A 115 -55.82 26.51 15.86
CA ARG A 115 -54.91 26.15 16.97
C ARG A 115 -53.98 24.93 16.71
N SER A 116 -53.65 24.59 15.47
CA SER A 116 -52.62 23.60 15.15
C SER A 116 -51.24 24.24 15.20
N ASN A 117 -50.74 24.44 16.42
CA ASN A 117 -49.38 24.85 16.72
C ASN A 117 -48.41 23.73 16.35
N ILE A 118 -48.04 23.64 15.07
CA ILE A 118 -46.94 22.78 14.62
C ILE A 118 -45.78 23.72 14.29
N GLN A 119 -44.72 23.62 15.10
CA GLN A 119 -43.49 24.39 14.91
C GLN A 119 -42.90 24.00 13.55
N GLY A 120 -42.59 24.98 12.69
CA GLY A 120 -42.09 24.73 11.33
C GLY A 120 -40.82 23.86 11.26
N LYS A 121 -40.12 23.67 12.39
CA LYS A 121 -38.99 22.75 12.53
C LYS A 121 -39.36 21.27 12.46
N ASP A 122 -40.58 20.88 12.86
CA ASP A 122 -41.01 19.48 12.90
C ASP A 122 -41.72 19.03 11.62
N VAL A 123 -42.05 19.97 10.74
CA VAL A 123 -42.97 19.76 9.60
C VAL A 123 -42.26 19.10 8.41
N PHE A 124 -40.94 19.15 8.28
CA PHE A 124 -40.25 18.60 7.10
C PHE A 124 -38.86 18.06 7.42
N ASN A 125 -38.71 17.20 8.43
CA ASN A 125 -37.44 16.51 8.67
C ASN A 125 -37.31 15.21 7.84
N VAL A 126 -37.35 15.36 6.51
CA VAL A 126 -37.26 14.24 5.55
C VAL A 126 -35.87 13.57 5.62
N VAL A 127 -34.84 14.34 6.00
CA VAL A 127 -33.45 13.86 6.13
C VAL A 127 -33.30 12.85 7.28
N ALA A 128 -34.16 12.91 8.31
CA ALA A 128 -34.12 11.96 9.43
C ALA A 128 -34.77 10.60 9.15
N HIS A 129 -35.48 10.43 8.02
CA HIS A 129 -36.32 9.24 7.73
C HIS A 129 -35.93 8.54 6.42
N VAL A 130 -34.63 8.47 6.12
CA VAL A 130 -34.10 7.87 4.88
C VAL A 130 -33.81 6.36 5.04
N ASP A 131 -34.15 5.77 6.18
CA ASP A 131 -34.04 4.31 6.38
C ASP A 131 -35.30 3.60 5.90
N GLU A 132 -35.13 2.44 5.25
CA GLU A 132 -36.20 1.66 4.59
C GLU A 132 -37.32 1.23 5.56
N GLU A 133 -37.02 1.13 6.86
CA GLU A 133 -37.98 0.84 7.94
C GLU A 133 -38.87 2.03 8.35
N SER A 134 -38.51 3.27 7.96
CA SER A 134 -39.19 4.52 8.37
C SER A 134 -40.17 5.09 7.33
N LEU A 135 -40.38 4.40 6.20
CA LEU A 135 -41.30 4.79 5.12
C LEU A 135 -42.76 5.04 5.57
N PRO A 136 -43.36 4.25 6.50
CA PRO A 136 -44.73 4.49 6.94
C PRO A 136 -44.86 5.79 7.75
N GLU A 137 -43.89 6.08 8.62
CA GLU A 137 -43.86 7.28 9.45
C GLU A 137 -43.63 8.54 8.60
N LEU A 138 -42.79 8.43 7.57
CA LEU A 138 -42.61 9.49 6.58
C LEU A 138 -43.90 9.78 5.80
N HIS A 139 -44.65 8.74 5.41
CA HIS A 139 -45.93 8.90 4.71
C HIS A 139 -46.98 9.60 5.59
N GLU A 140 -47.07 9.24 6.87
CA GLU A 140 -47.97 9.87 7.82
C GLU A 140 -47.58 11.34 8.10
N ALA A 141 -46.29 11.62 8.28
CA ALA A 141 -45.77 12.97 8.44
C ALA A 141 -46.07 13.82 7.20
N LEU A 142 -45.79 13.31 5.99
CA LEU A 142 -46.12 13.98 4.73
C LEU A 142 -47.63 14.24 4.59
N GLY A 143 -48.48 13.29 4.96
CA GLY A 143 -49.94 13.47 4.94
C GLY A 143 -50.43 14.60 5.86
N LYS A 144 -49.88 14.70 7.08
CA LYS A 144 -50.17 15.81 8.01
C LYS A 144 -49.71 17.16 7.47
N THR A 145 -48.57 17.20 6.78
CA THR A 145 -48.01 18.44 6.23
C THR A 145 -48.78 18.88 4.98
N ALA A 146 -49.19 17.94 4.13
CA ALA A 146 -49.98 18.20 2.93
C ALA A 146 -51.34 18.81 3.28
N THR A 147 -52.05 18.24 4.26
CA THR A 147 -53.35 18.75 4.72
C THR A 147 -53.26 20.16 5.32
N VAL A 148 -52.21 20.46 6.10
CA VAL A 148 -51.97 21.81 6.64
C VAL A 148 -51.66 22.81 5.52
N THR A 149 -50.84 22.41 4.55
CA THR A 149 -50.47 23.27 3.44
C THR A 149 -51.65 23.52 2.50
N GLU A 150 -52.46 22.50 2.22
CA GLU A 150 -53.68 22.60 1.42
C GLU A 150 -54.67 23.58 2.05
N ALA A 151 -54.85 23.55 3.37
CA ALA A 151 -55.68 24.52 4.09
C ALA A 151 -55.16 25.96 3.97
N LEU A 152 -53.84 26.17 4.07
CA LEU A 152 -53.21 27.50 3.95
C LEU A 152 -53.28 28.04 2.51
N VAL A 153 -52.97 27.21 1.52
CA VAL A 153 -52.97 27.58 0.10
C VAL A 153 -54.38 27.82 -0.41
N ASN A 154 -55.37 27.00 -0.04
CA ASN A 154 -56.76 27.23 -0.41
C ASN A 154 -57.29 28.55 0.15
N ARG A 155 -56.84 28.94 1.35
CA ARG A 155 -57.22 30.22 1.96
C ARG A 155 -56.50 31.42 1.32
N LEU A 156 -55.24 31.25 0.91
CA LEU A 156 -54.51 32.24 0.12
C LEU A 156 -55.15 32.45 -1.27
N ILE A 157 -55.55 31.37 -1.95
CA ILE A 157 -56.26 31.42 -3.25
C ILE A 157 -57.64 32.06 -3.09
N GLN A 158 -58.35 31.80 -1.98
CA GLN A 158 -59.61 32.49 -1.67
C GLN A 158 -59.41 34.00 -1.43
N SER A 159 -58.22 34.41 -0.99
CA SER A 159 -57.85 35.83 -0.80
C SER A 159 -57.24 36.51 -2.05
N GLY A 160 -56.73 35.73 -3.01
CA GLY A 160 -56.03 36.22 -4.19
C GLY A 160 -56.76 35.86 -5.48
N GLY A 161 -57.28 36.87 -6.20
CA GLY A 161 -57.99 36.72 -7.48
C GLY A 161 -57.27 35.82 -8.49
N SER A 162 -57.99 34.81 -8.97
CA SER A 162 -57.50 33.68 -9.75
C SER A 162 -57.62 33.91 -11.25
N GLU A 163 -56.58 34.41 -11.92
CA GLU A 163 -56.42 34.20 -13.39
C GLU A 163 -54.99 33.97 -13.87
N GLN A 164 -53.94 34.41 -13.15
CA GLN A 164 -52.54 34.25 -13.62
C GLN A 164 -51.89 32.87 -13.39
N SER A 165 -52.49 32.01 -12.55
CA SER A 165 -51.90 30.74 -12.08
C SER A 165 -51.89 29.60 -13.12
N LEU A 166 -52.84 29.60 -14.07
CA LEU A 166 -53.00 28.50 -15.03
C LEU A 166 -52.03 28.57 -16.22
N VAL A 167 -51.63 29.77 -16.63
CA VAL A 167 -50.72 29.97 -17.77
C VAL A 167 -49.28 29.57 -17.40
N PHE A 168 -48.84 29.90 -16.18
CA PHE A 168 -47.52 29.50 -15.66
C PHE A 168 -47.36 27.98 -15.48
N LYS A 169 -48.46 27.26 -15.22
CA LYS A 169 -48.43 25.80 -15.02
C LYS A 169 -48.16 25.02 -16.31
N LYS A 170 -48.54 25.54 -17.48
CA LYS A 170 -48.42 24.83 -18.76
C LYS A 170 -47.01 24.91 -19.34
N THR A 171 -46.39 26.09 -19.32
CA THR A 171 -45.05 26.32 -19.88
C THR A 171 -43.97 25.58 -19.11
N TYR A 172 -44.03 25.59 -17.77
CA TYR A 172 -43.10 24.84 -16.92
C TYR A 172 -43.22 23.32 -17.08
N TRP A 173 -44.41 22.82 -17.41
CA TRP A 173 -44.64 21.39 -17.59
C TRP A 173 -44.02 20.90 -18.91
N GLU A 174 -44.10 21.69 -19.97
CA GLU A 174 -43.47 21.42 -21.26
C GLU A 174 -41.93 21.48 -21.15
N GLU A 175 -41.38 22.45 -20.43
CA GLU A 175 -39.93 22.55 -20.15
C GLU A 175 -39.40 21.41 -19.28
N PHE A 176 -40.16 20.99 -18.27
CA PHE A 176 -39.83 19.83 -17.43
C PHE A 176 -39.82 18.53 -18.22
N GLN A 177 -40.80 18.34 -19.12
CA GLN A 177 -40.81 17.18 -20.01
C GLN A 177 -39.60 17.17 -20.96
N GLY A 178 -39.24 18.32 -21.54
CA GLY A 178 -38.05 18.45 -22.39
C GLY A 178 -36.77 18.07 -21.65
N SER A 179 -36.59 18.61 -20.43
CA SER A 179 -35.41 18.30 -19.60
C SER A 179 -35.37 16.82 -19.15
N GLN A 180 -36.53 16.22 -18.89
CA GLN A 180 -36.63 14.79 -18.55
C GLN A 180 -36.26 13.88 -19.72
N THR A 181 -36.65 14.25 -20.95
CA THR A 181 -36.27 13.51 -22.16
C THR A 181 -34.77 13.60 -22.43
N GLU A 182 -34.18 14.79 -22.32
CA GLU A 182 -32.73 15.00 -22.50
C GLU A 182 -31.89 14.22 -21.46
N LEU A 183 -32.37 14.14 -20.21
CA LEU A 183 -31.73 13.35 -19.15
C LEU A 183 -31.75 11.85 -19.46
N ASN A 184 -32.87 11.34 -19.97
CA ASN A 184 -33.01 9.93 -20.37
C ASN A 184 -32.10 9.59 -21.56
N ASP A 185 -32.00 10.50 -22.54
CA ASP A 185 -31.11 10.33 -23.70
C ASP A 185 -29.64 10.32 -23.27
N CYS A 186 -29.22 11.24 -22.39
CA CYS A 186 -27.86 11.24 -21.82
C CYS A 186 -27.54 9.96 -21.02
N MET A 187 -28.52 9.44 -20.27
CA MET A 187 -28.36 8.17 -19.53
C MET A 187 -28.17 6.98 -20.49
N SER A 188 -28.96 6.92 -21.56
CA SER A 188 -28.85 5.90 -22.61
C SER A 188 -27.49 5.95 -23.32
N GLU A 189 -26.99 7.15 -23.64
CA GLU A 189 -25.66 7.32 -24.23
C GLU A 189 -24.54 6.87 -23.28
N LYS A 190 -24.65 7.18 -21.99
CA LYS A 190 -23.69 6.71 -20.98
C LYS A 190 -23.63 5.19 -20.90
N GLU A 191 -24.77 4.51 -20.92
CA GLU A 191 -24.82 3.04 -20.93
C GLU A 191 -24.21 2.45 -22.20
N ARG A 192 -24.45 3.07 -23.36
CA ARG A 192 -23.83 2.67 -24.63
C ARG A 192 -22.30 2.75 -24.55
N TYR A 193 -21.75 3.89 -24.14
CA TYR A 193 -20.30 4.07 -24.01
C TYR A 193 -19.68 3.14 -22.97
N HIS A 194 -20.39 2.86 -21.87
CA HIS A 194 -19.94 1.90 -20.86
C HIS A 194 -19.80 0.47 -21.45
N ASN A 195 -20.80 0.03 -22.21
CA ASN A 195 -20.77 -1.28 -22.87
C ASN A 195 -19.69 -1.38 -23.95
N GLU A 196 -19.44 -0.32 -24.71
CA GLU A 196 -18.37 -0.26 -25.70
C GLU A 196 -16.98 -0.32 -25.06
N LEU A 197 -16.77 0.40 -23.96
CA LEU A 197 -15.53 0.39 -23.19
C LEU A 197 -15.24 -1.01 -22.61
N MET A 198 -16.26 -1.67 -22.05
CA MET A 198 -16.18 -3.06 -21.59
C MET A 198 -15.83 -4.03 -22.74
N GLY A 199 -16.38 -3.81 -23.93
CA GLY A 199 -16.06 -4.59 -25.12
C GLY A 199 -14.62 -4.39 -25.58
N ALA A 200 -14.13 -3.16 -25.58
CA ALA A 200 -12.76 -2.81 -25.98
C ALA A 200 -11.72 -3.38 -25.02
N GLU A 201 -11.93 -3.27 -23.71
CA GLU A 201 -11.03 -3.84 -22.69
C GLU A 201 -10.91 -5.36 -22.81
N ASN A 202 -12.04 -6.06 -22.97
CA ASN A 202 -12.07 -7.51 -23.16
C ASN A 202 -11.34 -7.96 -24.44
N ARG A 203 -11.29 -7.12 -25.47
CA ARG A 203 -10.51 -7.38 -26.69
C ARG A 203 -9.01 -7.17 -26.43
N LEU A 204 -8.66 -6.11 -25.73
CA LEU A 204 -7.28 -5.76 -25.39
C LEU A 204 -6.62 -6.84 -24.51
N GLU A 205 -7.35 -7.41 -23.55
CA GLU A 205 -6.86 -8.51 -22.70
C GLU A 205 -6.71 -9.86 -23.41
N ARG A 206 -7.50 -10.09 -24.46
CA ARG A 206 -7.32 -11.27 -25.31
C ARG A 206 -6.02 -11.14 -26.11
N VAL A 207 -5.72 -9.95 -26.62
CA VAL A 207 -4.51 -9.65 -27.40
C VAL A 207 -3.24 -9.63 -26.54
N GLN A 208 -3.32 -9.25 -25.26
CA GLN A 208 -2.15 -9.20 -24.36
C GLN A 208 -1.71 -10.57 -23.79
N SER A 209 -2.43 -11.65 -24.09
CA SER A 209 -2.14 -12.97 -23.52
C SER A 209 -1.36 -13.86 -24.43
N LYS A 210 -0.20 -14.27 -23.92
CA LYS A 210 0.74 -15.15 -24.61
C LYS A 210 0.15 -16.55 -24.84
N THR A 211 -0.66 -17.08 -23.91
CA THR A 211 -1.20 -18.44 -24.04
C THR A 211 -2.45 -18.51 -24.93
N ILE A 212 -3.27 -17.46 -25.01
CA ILE A 212 -4.36 -17.40 -26.01
C ILE A 212 -3.81 -17.20 -27.43
N ASP A 213 -2.72 -16.43 -27.57
CA ASP A 213 -2.01 -16.30 -28.85
C ASP A 213 -1.42 -17.64 -29.34
N LEU A 214 -0.95 -18.50 -28.42
CA LEU A 214 -0.42 -19.84 -28.73
C LEU A 214 -1.51 -20.87 -29.04
N VAL A 215 -2.67 -20.81 -28.36
CA VAL A 215 -3.77 -21.77 -28.53
C VAL A 215 -4.65 -21.45 -29.76
N ASN A 216 -4.55 -20.26 -30.35
CA ASN A 216 -5.43 -19.86 -31.47
C ASN A 216 -4.72 -19.04 -32.58
N PRO A 217 -3.72 -19.62 -33.28
CA PRO A 217 -3.01 -18.91 -34.36
C PRO A 217 -3.90 -18.60 -35.58
N GLN A 218 -5.07 -19.21 -35.72
CA GLN A 218 -5.96 -19.05 -36.88
C GLN A 218 -6.80 -17.75 -36.89
N LYS A 219 -6.94 -17.03 -35.77
CA LYS A 219 -7.76 -15.80 -35.76
C LYS A 219 -7.04 -14.53 -36.21
N ARG A 220 -5.71 -14.53 -36.32
CA ARG A 220 -4.97 -13.38 -36.89
C ARG A 220 -5.21 -13.18 -38.40
N LYS A 221 -5.59 -14.22 -39.15
CA LYS A 221 -5.90 -14.09 -40.59
C LYS A 221 -7.32 -13.58 -40.91
N ALA A 222 -8.25 -13.61 -39.94
CA ALA A 222 -9.62 -13.16 -40.15
C ALA A 222 -9.88 -11.70 -39.72
N ALA A 223 -9.02 -11.12 -38.86
CA ALA A 223 -9.20 -9.74 -38.37
C ALA A 223 -8.57 -8.67 -39.30
N SER A 224 -7.88 -9.05 -40.38
CA SER A 224 -7.34 -8.12 -41.39
C SER A 224 -8.23 -7.99 -42.65
N LYS A 225 -9.46 -8.54 -42.61
CA LYS A 225 -10.46 -8.41 -43.69
C LYS A 225 -11.87 -8.20 -43.13
N VAL A 226 -12.13 -7.05 -42.52
CA VAL A 226 -13.50 -6.50 -42.45
C VAL A 226 -13.45 -4.97 -42.51
N SER A 227 -13.46 -4.48 -43.73
CA SER A 227 -14.08 -3.23 -44.19
C SER A 227 -14.63 -3.63 -45.56
N THR A 228 -15.94 -3.76 -45.79
CA THR A 228 -17.00 -2.75 -45.71
C THR A 228 -18.36 -3.45 -45.91
N PRO A 229 -19.49 -2.89 -45.41
CA PRO A 229 -20.81 -3.22 -45.92
C PRO A 229 -20.94 -2.69 -47.36
N LYS A 230 -21.42 -3.53 -48.28
CA LYS A 230 -21.86 -3.14 -49.61
C LYS A 230 -23.37 -2.95 -49.56
N GLU A 231 -23.85 -1.75 -49.90
CA GLU A 231 -25.03 -1.51 -50.71
C GLU A 231 -25.06 -0.02 -51.11
N GLY A 232 -25.37 0.26 -52.39
CA GLY A 232 -25.80 1.59 -52.84
C GLY A 232 -24.83 2.38 -53.73
N GLU A 233 -25.01 2.23 -55.05
CA GLU A 233 -24.49 3.02 -56.17
C GLU A 233 -24.71 4.54 -56.09
N GLY A 234 -23.80 5.34 -56.70
CA GLY A 234 -24.16 6.66 -57.25
C GLY A 234 -23.16 7.81 -57.14
N THR A 235 -22.23 7.89 -58.10
CA THR A 235 -21.76 9.10 -58.82
C THR A 235 -20.99 10.26 -58.14
N THR A 236 -19.79 10.47 -58.71
CA THR A 236 -19.15 11.73 -59.20
C THR A 236 -18.39 12.70 -58.27
N GLU A 237 -17.12 12.88 -58.70
CA GLU A 237 -16.34 14.13 -58.85
C GLU A 237 -15.45 14.67 -57.72
N ASP A 238 -14.14 14.68 -58.05
CA ASP A 238 -13.13 15.74 -57.93
C ASP A 238 -13.13 16.66 -56.70
N THR A 239 -12.01 16.68 -55.97
CA THR A 239 -10.99 17.74 -56.19
C THR A 239 -9.66 17.45 -55.48
N GLU A 240 -8.59 17.71 -56.23
CA GLU A 240 -7.20 17.79 -55.78
C GLU A 240 -6.98 18.83 -54.68
N ARG A 241 -5.99 18.58 -53.80
CA ARG A 241 -4.90 19.55 -53.51
C ARG A 241 -3.84 18.93 -52.57
N LYS A 242 -2.65 18.71 -53.13
CA LYS A 242 -1.36 18.85 -52.42
C LYS A 242 -0.87 20.30 -52.59
N PRO A 243 -0.02 20.81 -51.69
CA PRO A 243 1.42 20.75 -51.97
C PRO A 243 2.30 20.36 -50.76
N SER A 244 3.27 19.47 -50.99
CA SER A 244 4.74 19.73 -50.99
C SER A 244 5.25 20.90 -50.13
N SER A 245 6.30 20.88 -49.29
CA SER A 245 7.47 19.99 -49.06
C SER A 245 8.15 20.45 -47.70
N PRO A 246 9.48 20.39 -47.47
CA PRO A 246 10.17 19.29 -46.79
C PRO A 246 11.07 19.75 -45.60
N SER A 247 11.47 18.84 -44.72
CA SER A 247 12.78 18.95 -44.04
C SER A 247 13.25 17.61 -43.49
N GLN A 248 14.48 17.28 -43.86
CA GLN A 248 15.24 16.07 -43.55
C GLN A 248 15.63 15.99 -42.07
N GLY A 249 15.82 14.76 -41.59
CA GLY A 249 16.52 14.47 -40.34
C GLY A 249 16.46 12.99 -39.99
N GLN A 250 17.54 12.28 -40.26
CA GLN A 250 17.74 10.85 -40.08
C GLN A 250 17.44 10.36 -38.66
N SER A 251 16.83 9.18 -38.53
CA SER A 251 17.36 8.04 -37.75
C SER A 251 16.37 6.86 -37.72
N GLN A 252 16.72 5.84 -38.50
CA GLN A 252 16.66 4.40 -38.24
C GLN A 252 15.50 3.82 -37.40
N SER A 253 14.71 3.02 -38.10
CA SER A 253 13.84 1.95 -37.60
C SER A 253 14.58 0.93 -36.70
N PRO A 254 13.95 0.44 -35.62
CA PRO A 254 14.38 -0.80 -34.97
C PRO A 254 13.77 -2.00 -35.71
N THR A 255 14.61 -2.74 -36.42
CA THR A 255 14.30 -4.08 -36.93
C THR A 255 14.55 -5.13 -35.83
N PRO A 256 13.89 -6.30 -35.90
CA PRO A 256 13.79 -7.28 -34.82
C PRO A 256 15.11 -7.99 -34.55
N GLY A 257 15.36 -8.30 -33.27
CA GLY A 257 16.52 -9.05 -32.81
C GLY A 257 16.57 -10.48 -33.38
N PRO A 258 17.72 -10.91 -33.91
CA PRO A 258 18.05 -12.31 -34.06
C PRO A 258 18.52 -12.89 -32.72
N GLU A 259 18.25 -14.16 -32.59
CA GLU A 259 18.61 -15.07 -31.50
C GLU A 259 20.09 -15.00 -31.11
N ALA A 260 20.36 -15.25 -29.83
CA ALA A 260 21.69 -15.41 -29.29
C ALA A 260 22.43 -16.56 -30.00
N PRO A 261 23.66 -16.34 -30.53
CA PRO A 261 24.46 -17.44 -31.04
C PRO A 261 25.11 -18.21 -29.88
N ALA A 262 25.06 -19.53 -30.03
CA ALA A 262 25.72 -20.53 -29.20
C ALA A 262 27.26 -20.49 -29.38
N ASP A 263 27.91 -19.37 -29.06
CA ASP A 263 29.35 -19.14 -29.27
C ASP A 263 30.21 -19.27 -28.00
N ALA A 264 29.64 -19.79 -26.90
CA ALA A 264 30.41 -20.05 -25.68
C ALA A 264 31.16 -21.40 -25.71
N GLN A 265 30.67 -22.40 -26.46
CA GLN A 265 31.29 -23.73 -26.53
C GLN A 265 32.39 -23.86 -27.60
N LEU A 266 32.39 -23.05 -28.67
CA LEU A 266 33.43 -23.11 -29.70
C LEU A 266 34.73 -22.37 -29.31
N ARG A 267 34.67 -21.48 -28.31
CA ARG A 267 35.82 -20.67 -27.88
C ARG A 267 36.81 -21.42 -26.98
N VAL A 268 36.39 -22.55 -26.39
CA VAL A 268 37.24 -23.35 -25.49
C VAL A 268 38.07 -24.39 -26.27
N VAL A 269 37.62 -24.81 -27.45
CA VAL A 269 38.29 -25.86 -28.25
C VAL A 269 39.37 -25.29 -29.18
N LEU A 270 39.31 -24.01 -29.56
CA LEU A 270 40.33 -23.35 -30.40
C LEU A 270 41.46 -22.68 -29.59
N LEU A 271 41.42 -22.76 -28.26
CA LEU A 271 42.42 -22.14 -27.38
C LEU A 271 43.75 -22.91 -27.30
N PRO A 272 43.80 -24.26 -27.30
CA PRO A 272 45.07 -24.98 -27.23
C PRO A 272 45.93 -24.81 -28.49
N GLU A 273 45.35 -24.94 -29.69
CA GLU A 273 46.08 -24.76 -30.95
C GLU A 273 46.52 -23.31 -31.18
N SER A 274 45.73 -22.33 -30.72
CA SER A 274 46.14 -20.93 -30.79
C SER A 274 47.25 -20.62 -29.80
N VAL A 275 47.19 -21.11 -28.55
CA VAL A 275 48.27 -20.97 -27.56
C VAL A 275 49.55 -21.66 -28.02
N GLU A 276 49.47 -22.86 -28.59
CA GLU A 276 50.63 -23.59 -29.11
C GLU A 276 51.24 -22.88 -30.34
N ASN A 277 50.42 -22.23 -31.17
CA ASN A 277 50.89 -21.34 -32.24
C ASN A 277 51.49 -20.03 -31.70
N TRP A 278 50.95 -19.46 -30.63
CA TRP A 278 51.54 -18.30 -29.95
C TRP A 278 52.86 -18.66 -29.28
N GLU A 279 52.98 -19.85 -28.67
CA GLU A 279 54.21 -20.35 -28.06
C GLU A 279 55.29 -20.64 -29.12
N LYS A 280 54.93 -21.28 -30.24
CA LYS A 280 55.83 -21.44 -31.39
C LYS A 280 56.26 -20.09 -31.95
N ARG A 281 55.32 -19.13 -32.06
CA ARG A 281 55.63 -17.78 -32.54
C ARG A 281 56.50 -17.00 -31.55
N ILE A 282 56.31 -17.18 -30.25
CA ILE A 282 57.16 -16.60 -29.21
C ILE A 282 58.56 -17.22 -29.29
N ALA A 283 58.69 -18.54 -29.43
CA ALA A 283 59.98 -19.21 -29.59
C ALA A 283 60.70 -18.77 -30.87
N GLU A 284 59.99 -18.61 -31.98
CA GLU A 284 60.53 -18.04 -33.23
C GLU A 284 60.98 -16.59 -33.02
N LEU A 285 60.17 -15.76 -32.34
CA LEU A 285 60.52 -14.37 -32.03
C LEU A 285 61.68 -14.27 -31.03
N GLU A 286 61.86 -15.23 -30.13
CA GLU A 286 63.00 -15.32 -29.22
C GLU A 286 64.29 -15.73 -29.96
N ILE A 287 64.19 -16.67 -30.91
CA ILE A 287 65.30 -17.02 -31.80
C ILE A 287 65.64 -15.84 -32.72
N GLU A 288 64.65 -15.15 -33.27
CA GLU A 288 64.85 -13.92 -34.06
C GLU A 288 65.45 -12.79 -33.22
N ARG A 289 65.00 -12.61 -31.97
CA ARG A 289 65.60 -11.68 -31.00
C ARG A 289 67.06 -12.03 -30.75
N ASP A 290 67.38 -13.30 -30.52
CA ASP A 290 68.76 -13.74 -30.25
C ASP A 290 69.64 -13.60 -31.49
N GLN A 291 69.09 -13.85 -32.69
CA GLN A 291 69.75 -13.59 -33.96
C GLN A 291 69.93 -12.09 -34.22
N LEU A 292 68.95 -11.25 -33.87
CA LEU A 292 69.05 -9.79 -33.99
C LEU A 292 69.99 -9.21 -32.94
N GLN A 293 70.06 -9.77 -31.73
CA GLN A 293 71.04 -9.41 -30.70
C GLN A 293 72.46 -9.84 -31.10
N LYS A 294 72.63 -11.02 -31.70
CA LYS A 294 73.91 -11.43 -32.32
C LYS A 294 74.28 -10.52 -33.49
N LYS A 295 73.34 -10.16 -34.36
CA LYS A 295 73.55 -9.16 -35.42
C LYS A 295 73.87 -7.78 -34.83
N LEU A 296 73.29 -7.39 -33.70
CA LEU A 296 73.58 -6.12 -33.02
C LEU A 296 74.99 -6.10 -32.40
N LEU A 297 75.47 -7.27 -31.96
CA LEU A 297 76.85 -7.51 -31.49
C LEU A 297 77.86 -7.65 -32.65
N GLU A 298 77.39 -8.00 -33.85
CA GLU A 298 78.19 -8.12 -35.09
C GLU A 298 78.21 -6.83 -35.94
N ILE A 299 77.43 -5.79 -35.59
CA ILE A 299 77.57 -4.46 -36.20
C ILE A 299 78.93 -3.90 -35.74
N PRO A 300 79.89 -3.65 -36.65
CA PRO A 300 81.14 -3.00 -36.30
C PRO A 300 80.85 -1.60 -35.74
N GLU A 301 81.53 -1.20 -34.66
CA GLU A 301 81.42 0.11 -33.99
C GLU A 301 81.49 1.33 -34.92
N ASN A 302 81.95 1.15 -36.15
CA ASN A 302 82.17 2.20 -37.15
C ASN A 302 80.89 2.70 -37.86
N GLN A 303 79.69 2.19 -37.53
CA GLN A 303 78.43 2.60 -38.19
C GLN A 303 77.38 3.26 -37.27
N ARG A 304 77.65 3.48 -35.97
CA ARG A 304 76.83 4.38 -35.13
C ARG A 304 77.31 5.82 -35.29
N GLY A 305 76.64 6.59 -36.15
CA GLY A 305 76.80 8.05 -36.18
C GLY A 305 76.37 8.66 -34.83
N PRO A 306 77.06 9.69 -34.31
CA PRO A 306 76.71 10.30 -33.04
C PRO A 306 75.42 11.11 -33.17
N LEU A 307 74.37 10.69 -32.47
CA LEU A 307 73.21 11.55 -32.17
C LEU A 307 73.57 12.41 -30.97
N GLU A 308 74.05 13.62 -31.26
CA GLU A 308 74.34 14.65 -30.27
C GLU A 308 73.00 15.23 -29.77
N VAL A 309 72.45 14.67 -28.69
CA VAL A 309 71.25 15.20 -28.02
C VAL A 309 71.66 16.41 -27.19
N VAL A 310 71.69 17.59 -27.82
CA VAL A 310 71.65 18.87 -27.13
C VAL A 310 70.23 19.05 -26.60
N ILE A 311 70.03 19.04 -25.28
CA ILE A 311 68.72 19.30 -24.65
C ILE A 311 68.44 20.82 -24.75
N PRO A 312 67.51 21.30 -25.59
CA PRO A 312 67.28 22.72 -25.77
C PRO A 312 66.51 23.34 -24.58
N PRO A 313 66.57 24.66 -24.35
CA PRO A 313 65.82 25.38 -23.30
C PRO A 313 64.28 25.24 -23.39
N ALA A 314 63.78 24.65 -24.47
CA ALA A 314 62.39 24.21 -24.59
C ALA A 314 62.02 23.10 -23.57
N PHE A 315 62.96 22.24 -23.15
CA PHE A 315 62.72 21.17 -22.18
C PHE A 315 62.46 21.69 -20.76
N GLU A 316 63.10 22.79 -20.35
CA GLU A 316 62.85 23.40 -19.04
C GLU A 316 61.44 24.02 -18.96
N LYS A 317 61.03 24.71 -20.04
CA LYS A 317 59.65 25.24 -20.15
C LYS A 317 58.62 24.12 -20.16
N LEU A 318 58.91 23.01 -20.84
CA LEU A 318 58.09 21.79 -20.80
C LEU A 318 58.03 21.17 -19.40
N GLY A 319 59.13 21.18 -18.64
CA GLY A 319 59.17 20.72 -17.25
C GLY A 319 58.30 21.56 -16.32
N GLN A 320 58.35 22.89 -16.45
CA GLN A 320 57.49 23.81 -15.68
C GLN A 320 56.01 23.66 -16.06
N ALA A 321 55.71 23.54 -17.36
CA ALA A 321 54.36 23.28 -17.83
C ALA A 321 53.82 21.93 -17.30
N ASN A 322 54.64 20.86 -17.35
CA ASN A 322 54.28 19.57 -16.77
C ASN A 322 54.04 19.65 -15.27
N ALA A 323 54.88 20.36 -14.51
CA ALA A 323 54.66 20.55 -13.08
C ALA A 323 53.35 21.30 -12.78
N SER A 324 53.04 22.34 -13.56
CA SER A 324 51.77 23.07 -13.43
C SER A 324 50.55 22.22 -13.79
N LEU A 325 50.66 21.37 -14.82
CA LEU A 325 49.63 20.42 -15.21
C LEU A 325 49.46 19.31 -14.18
N GLN A 326 50.55 18.87 -13.54
CA GLN A 326 50.51 17.88 -12.46
C GLN A 326 49.74 18.45 -11.26
N ILE A 327 50.04 19.68 -10.84
CA ILE A 327 49.32 20.36 -9.76
C ILE A 327 47.83 20.53 -10.12
N ALA A 328 47.54 20.96 -11.35
CA ALA A 328 46.16 21.11 -11.82
C ALA A 328 45.41 19.76 -11.82
N LEU A 329 46.07 18.68 -12.26
CA LEU A 329 45.52 17.32 -12.22
C LEU A 329 45.24 16.86 -10.79
N ASP A 330 46.18 17.07 -9.87
CA ASP A 330 46.03 16.70 -8.46
C ASP A 330 44.88 17.48 -7.81
N THR A 331 44.76 18.78 -8.10
CA THR A 331 43.62 19.59 -7.59
C THR A 331 42.29 19.14 -8.18
N ALA A 332 42.24 18.82 -9.48
CA ALA A 332 41.02 18.33 -10.12
C ALA A 332 40.62 16.94 -9.58
N GLN A 333 41.58 16.07 -9.26
CA GLN A 333 41.33 14.79 -8.61
C GLN A 333 40.76 14.98 -7.19
N GLN A 334 41.31 15.91 -6.41
CA GLN A 334 40.80 16.21 -5.07
C GLN A 334 39.39 16.80 -5.09
N ASP A 335 39.10 17.70 -6.03
CA ASP A 335 37.75 18.27 -6.18
C ASP A 335 36.74 17.22 -6.67
N LEU A 336 37.16 16.31 -7.55
CA LEU A 336 36.35 15.18 -7.98
C LEU A 336 36.01 14.25 -6.80
N GLU A 337 37.01 13.90 -5.97
CA GLU A 337 36.83 13.11 -4.75
C GLU A 337 35.83 13.79 -3.79
N ARG A 338 35.96 15.10 -3.57
CA ARG A 338 35.03 15.89 -2.73
C ARG A 338 33.61 15.88 -3.27
N VAL A 339 33.43 16.04 -4.60
CA VAL A 339 32.11 15.98 -5.22
C VAL A 339 31.49 14.60 -5.06
N TYR A 340 32.28 13.51 -5.21
CA TYR A 340 31.79 12.16 -4.96
C TYR A 340 31.37 11.95 -3.51
N GLN A 341 32.18 12.38 -2.54
CA GLN A 341 31.84 12.30 -1.11
C GLN A 341 30.58 13.11 -0.78
N ASN A 342 30.46 14.34 -1.28
CA ASN A 342 29.27 15.16 -1.07
C ASN A 342 28.01 14.53 -1.70
N ARG A 343 28.15 13.96 -2.91
CA ARG A 343 27.04 13.26 -3.57
C ARG A 343 26.61 12.03 -2.78
N GLU A 344 27.57 11.25 -2.27
CA GLU A 344 27.29 10.07 -1.45
C GLU A 344 26.58 10.46 -0.14
N GLN A 345 27.07 11.48 0.57
CA GLN A 345 26.45 11.98 1.79
C GLN A 345 25.03 12.49 1.55
N TRP A 346 24.83 13.27 0.48
CA TRP A 346 23.49 13.75 0.10
C TRP A 346 22.56 12.58 -0.26
N GLN A 347 23.04 11.62 -1.03
CA GLN A 347 22.28 10.42 -1.38
C GLN A 347 21.90 9.61 -0.13
N GLN A 348 22.83 9.40 0.80
CA GLN A 348 22.56 8.73 2.07
C GLN A 348 21.54 9.50 2.92
N SER A 349 21.64 10.84 2.98
CA SER A 349 20.71 11.69 3.72
C SER A 349 19.29 11.63 3.12
N VAL A 350 19.16 11.71 1.80
CA VAL A 350 17.85 11.59 1.12
C VAL A 350 17.26 10.20 1.34
N LEU A 351 18.06 9.13 1.24
CA LEU A 351 17.60 7.77 1.49
C LEU A 351 17.16 7.59 2.96
N ALA A 352 17.92 8.10 3.93
CA ALA A 352 17.58 8.06 5.35
C ALA A 352 16.28 8.81 5.65
N ALA A 353 16.12 10.03 5.12
CA ALA A 353 14.89 10.81 5.26
C ALA A 353 13.69 10.10 4.63
N SER A 354 13.86 9.50 3.45
CA SER A 354 12.79 8.74 2.81
C SER A 354 12.41 7.49 3.61
N ALA A 355 13.39 6.79 4.20
CA ALA A 355 13.16 5.63 5.05
C ALA A 355 12.43 6.02 6.34
N GLU A 356 12.78 7.15 6.96
CA GLU A 356 12.09 7.67 8.16
C GLU A 356 10.62 8.02 7.87
N VAL A 357 10.35 8.68 6.74
CA VAL A 357 8.97 8.97 6.31
C VAL A 357 8.19 7.69 6.06
N ILE A 358 8.78 6.71 5.36
CA ILE A 358 8.15 5.41 5.12
C ILE A 358 7.83 4.71 6.44
N GLU A 359 8.73 4.72 7.41
CA GLU A 359 8.53 4.08 8.70
C GLU A 359 7.46 4.80 9.54
N SER A 360 7.44 6.13 9.51
CA SER A 360 6.38 6.92 10.16
C SER A 360 4.99 6.61 9.58
N MET A 361 4.89 6.47 8.26
CA MET A 361 3.63 6.10 7.59
C MET A 361 3.22 4.67 7.91
N ARG A 362 4.15 3.72 7.93
CA ARG A 362 3.88 2.34 8.35
C ARG A 362 3.36 2.26 9.77
N THR A 363 3.99 2.97 10.71
CA THR A 363 3.53 2.99 12.11
C THR A 363 2.16 3.64 12.24
N MET A 364 1.87 4.69 11.46
CA MET A 364 0.52 5.29 11.42
C MET A 364 -0.52 4.32 10.86
N MET A 365 -0.22 3.62 9.76
CA MET A 365 -1.10 2.60 9.19
C MET A 365 -1.37 1.47 10.19
N LEU A 366 -0.33 0.95 10.85
CA LEU A 366 -0.48 -0.08 11.88
C LEU A 366 -1.35 0.39 13.06
N LYS A 367 -1.22 1.65 13.49
CA LYS A 367 -2.10 2.24 14.52
C LYS A 367 -3.54 2.34 14.04
N ARG A 368 -3.77 2.79 12.81
CA ARG A 368 -5.12 2.87 12.21
C ARG A 368 -5.74 1.49 12.04
N ASP A 369 -4.97 0.49 11.64
CA ASP A 369 -5.43 -0.90 11.52
C ASP A 369 -5.81 -1.49 12.88
N ALA A 370 -4.99 -1.22 13.92
CA ALA A 370 -5.30 -1.62 15.29
C ALA A 370 -6.57 -0.94 15.84
N GLU A 371 -6.75 0.36 15.56
CA GLU A 371 -7.97 1.10 15.94
C GLU A 371 -9.20 0.59 15.18
N ASN A 372 -9.09 0.32 13.88
CA ASN A 372 -10.16 -0.27 13.08
C ASN A 372 -10.55 -1.66 13.61
N ALA A 373 -9.57 -2.49 13.98
CA ALA A 373 -9.83 -3.78 14.60
C ALA A 373 -10.57 -3.62 15.93
N ARG A 374 -10.14 -2.67 16.78
CA ARG A 374 -10.82 -2.34 18.05
C ARG A 374 -12.25 -1.84 17.84
N LEU A 375 -12.49 -0.97 16.87
CA LEU A 375 -13.83 -0.46 16.57
C LEU A 375 -14.76 -1.57 16.06
N ARG A 376 -14.24 -2.50 15.25
CA ARG A 376 -14.99 -3.69 14.82
C ARG A 376 -15.34 -4.57 16.01
N GLU A 377 -14.38 -4.84 16.90
CA GLU A 377 -14.62 -5.62 18.11
C GLU A 377 -15.67 -4.96 19.02
N GLN A 378 -15.59 -3.64 19.24
CA GLN A 378 -16.59 -2.89 20.01
C GLN A 378 -17.98 -2.92 19.35
N ARG A 379 -18.06 -2.76 18.03
CA ARG A 379 -19.32 -2.86 17.29
C ARG A 379 -19.92 -4.25 17.43
N ASP A 380 -19.11 -5.28 17.24
CA ASP A 380 -19.57 -6.67 17.31
C ASP A 380 -20.00 -7.03 18.74
N GLN A 381 -19.30 -6.51 19.76
CA GLN A 381 -19.70 -6.60 21.16
C GLN A 381 -21.04 -5.92 21.42
N HIS A 382 -21.21 -4.65 21.01
CA HIS A 382 -22.47 -3.92 21.21
C HIS A 382 -23.63 -4.55 20.46
N PHE A 383 -23.39 -5.07 19.24
CA PHE A 383 -24.39 -5.81 18.49
C PHE A 383 -24.80 -7.08 19.24
N SER A 384 -23.84 -7.83 19.78
CA SER A 384 -24.13 -9.01 20.61
C SER A 384 -24.91 -8.66 21.87
N GLU A 385 -24.56 -7.57 22.57
CA GLU A 385 -25.28 -7.07 23.75
C GLU A 385 -26.71 -6.65 23.41
N LEU A 386 -26.92 -5.99 22.26
CA LEU A 386 -28.24 -5.56 21.79
C LEU A 386 -29.13 -6.76 21.47
N VAL A 387 -28.59 -7.76 20.75
CA VAL A 387 -29.30 -9.01 20.47
C VAL A 387 -29.65 -9.72 21.78
N GLU A 388 -28.74 -9.78 22.74
CA GLU A 388 -28.99 -10.41 24.04
C GLU A 388 -30.07 -9.66 24.84
N ARG A 389 -30.05 -8.31 24.85
CA ARG A 389 -31.11 -7.50 25.48
C ARG A 389 -32.47 -7.72 24.81
N ARG A 390 -32.53 -7.72 23.48
CA ARG A 390 -33.76 -7.98 22.72
C ARG A 390 -34.34 -9.35 23.10
N GLN A 391 -33.52 -10.40 23.10
CA GLN A 391 -33.95 -11.73 23.51
C GLN A 391 -34.42 -11.78 24.98
N ARG A 392 -33.75 -11.07 25.90
CA ARG A 392 -34.21 -10.98 27.30
C ARG A 392 -35.57 -10.30 27.41
N ASP A 393 -35.79 -9.23 26.67
CA ASP A 393 -37.05 -8.47 26.71
C ASP A 393 -38.19 -9.23 26.04
N GLU A 394 -37.94 -9.93 24.93
CA GLU A 394 -38.90 -10.86 24.33
C GLU A 394 -39.34 -11.95 25.33
N ARG A 395 -38.39 -12.54 26.07
CA ARG A 395 -38.71 -13.52 27.14
C ARG A 395 -39.53 -12.91 28.27
N LYS A 396 -39.21 -11.70 28.71
CA LYS A 396 -40.00 -11.00 29.76
C LYS A 396 -41.41 -10.70 29.25
N TRP A 397 -41.55 -10.25 28.01
CA TRP A 397 -42.85 -9.94 27.42
C TRP A 397 -43.70 -11.20 27.30
N ALA A 398 -43.14 -12.31 26.83
CA ALA A 398 -43.81 -13.61 26.81
C ALA A 398 -44.26 -14.04 28.22
N ALA A 399 -43.39 -13.95 29.23
CA ALA A 399 -43.75 -14.25 30.61
C ALA A 399 -44.87 -13.34 31.16
N LEU A 400 -44.86 -12.05 30.82
CA LEU A 400 -45.92 -11.11 31.23
C LEU A 400 -47.26 -11.45 30.59
N VAL A 401 -47.28 -11.85 29.32
CA VAL A 401 -48.50 -12.30 28.64
C VAL A 401 -49.05 -13.55 29.34
N GLU A 402 -48.20 -14.54 29.63
CA GLU A 402 -48.60 -15.75 30.36
C GLU A 402 -49.16 -15.45 31.76
N PHE A 403 -48.51 -14.55 32.52
CA PHE A 403 -49.02 -14.13 33.81
C PHE A 403 -50.39 -13.45 33.69
N LYS A 404 -50.57 -12.60 32.66
CA LYS A 404 -51.85 -11.93 32.42
C LYS A 404 -52.95 -12.95 32.15
N GLU A 405 -52.71 -13.93 31.28
CA GLU A 405 -53.69 -14.99 31.01
C GLU A 405 -54.00 -15.83 32.26
N LEU A 406 -52.98 -16.20 33.05
CA LEU A 406 -53.19 -16.93 34.31
C LEU A 406 -54.04 -16.11 35.30
N THR A 407 -53.76 -14.82 35.46
CA THR A 407 -54.58 -13.95 36.32
C THR A 407 -56.01 -13.83 35.82
N GLN A 408 -56.22 -13.75 34.50
CA GLN A 408 -57.55 -13.72 33.91
C GLN A 408 -58.32 -15.02 34.22
N ASN A 409 -57.72 -16.18 33.98
CA ASN A 409 -58.30 -17.49 34.32
C ASN A 409 -58.66 -17.58 35.82
N GLN A 410 -57.78 -17.10 36.70
CA GLN A 410 -58.06 -17.06 38.14
C GLN A 410 -59.22 -16.12 38.48
N THR A 411 -59.29 -14.93 37.86
CA THR A 411 -60.39 -13.98 38.09
C THR A 411 -61.73 -14.52 37.61
N GLU A 412 -61.76 -15.23 36.47
CA GLU A 412 -62.96 -15.89 35.96
C GLU A 412 -63.42 -17.00 36.91
N ARG A 413 -62.50 -17.82 37.43
CA ARG A 413 -62.81 -18.83 38.45
C ARG A 413 -63.36 -18.22 39.74
N ILE A 414 -62.76 -17.12 40.22
CA ILE A 414 -63.26 -16.39 41.40
C ILE A 414 -64.66 -15.84 41.14
N ALA A 415 -64.92 -15.29 39.95
CA ALA A 415 -66.25 -14.78 39.59
C ALA A 415 -67.31 -15.88 39.60
N VAL A 416 -66.98 -17.07 39.08
CA VAL A 416 -67.87 -18.23 39.14
C VAL A 416 -68.10 -18.67 40.59
N LEU A 417 -67.05 -18.79 41.42
CA LEU A 417 -67.20 -19.13 42.85
C LEU A 417 -68.07 -18.11 43.61
N ARG A 418 -67.98 -16.82 43.28
CA ARG A 418 -68.84 -15.78 43.86
C ARG A 418 -70.32 -15.97 43.46
N SER A 419 -70.58 -16.32 42.21
CA SER A 419 -71.92 -16.64 41.72
C SER A 419 -72.49 -17.90 42.40
N GLU A 420 -71.67 -18.95 42.55
CA GLU A 420 -72.03 -20.16 43.29
C GLU A 420 -72.41 -19.84 44.75
N LEU A 421 -71.63 -18.98 45.42
CA LEU A 421 -71.93 -18.51 46.78
C LEU A 421 -73.24 -17.71 46.85
N ALA A 422 -73.47 -16.79 45.91
CA ALA A 422 -74.71 -16.01 45.85
C ALA A 422 -75.94 -16.91 45.70
N ARG A 423 -75.87 -17.91 44.80
CA ARG A 423 -76.92 -18.93 44.65
C ARG A 423 -77.16 -19.74 45.92
N CYS A 424 -76.10 -20.17 46.61
CA CYS A 424 -76.23 -20.91 47.86
C CYS A 424 -76.90 -20.05 48.96
N LYS A 425 -76.53 -18.77 49.07
CA LYS A 425 -77.18 -17.83 50.00
C LYS A 425 -78.64 -17.55 49.63
N ALA A 426 -78.97 -17.42 48.35
CA ALA A 426 -80.34 -17.30 47.86
C ALA A 426 -81.21 -18.51 48.28
N ARG A 427 -80.69 -19.73 48.16
CA ARG A 427 -81.40 -20.95 48.62
C ARG A 427 -81.61 -20.98 50.14
N LEU A 428 -80.65 -20.50 50.93
CA LEU A 428 -80.79 -20.39 52.37
C LEU A 428 -81.88 -19.37 52.74
N ALA A 429 -81.88 -18.19 52.12
CA ALA A 429 -82.92 -17.17 52.33
C ALA A 429 -84.33 -17.67 51.96
N ALA A 430 -84.46 -18.44 50.88
CA ALA A 430 -85.72 -19.09 50.52
C ALA A 430 -86.20 -20.11 51.57
N ASN A 431 -85.29 -20.89 52.16
CA ASN A 431 -85.61 -21.83 53.23
C ASN A 431 -86.03 -21.13 54.54
N GLU A 432 -85.41 -19.98 54.84
CA GLU A 432 -85.74 -19.14 55.99
C GLU A 432 -86.96 -18.22 55.76
N ARG A 433 -87.57 -18.25 54.56
CA ARG A 433 -88.73 -17.43 54.17
C ARG A 433 -88.45 -15.91 54.21
N GLN A 434 -87.25 -15.53 53.82
CA GLN A 434 -86.81 -14.12 53.72
C GLN A 434 -86.78 -13.70 52.25
N GLU A 435 -87.87 -13.13 51.75
CA GLU A 435 -88.03 -12.77 50.34
C GLU A 435 -87.05 -11.66 49.89
N ASP A 436 -86.87 -10.63 50.71
CA ASP A 436 -85.97 -9.51 50.38
C ASP A 436 -84.50 -9.96 50.22
N LEU A 437 -84.07 -10.88 51.08
CA LEU A 437 -82.72 -11.45 51.04
C LEU A 437 -82.55 -12.39 49.85
N LEU A 438 -83.59 -13.16 49.51
CA LEU A 438 -83.61 -13.95 48.29
C LEU A 438 -83.44 -13.05 47.05
N GLN A 439 -84.23 -11.97 46.94
CA GLN A 439 -84.15 -11.05 45.81
C GLN A 439 -82.78 -10.34 45.72
N PHE A 440 -82.16 -10.04 46.87
CA PHE A 440 -80.81 -9.47 46.91
C PHE A 440 -79.76 -10.46 46.35
N PHE A 441 -79.75 -11.70 46.83
CA PHE A 441 -78.75 -12.69 46.41
C PHE A 441 -78.94 -13.13 44.96
N LEU A 442 -80.17 -13.14 44.44
CA LEU A 442 -80.46 -13.41 43.03
C LEU A 442 -79.89 -12.35 42.07
N LYS A 443 -79.52 -11.15 42.55
CA LYS A 443 -78.81 -10.15 41.75
C LYS A 443 -77.31 -10.46 41.57
N GLY A 444 -76.81 -11.55 42.14
CA GLY A 444 -75.43 -12.00 42.01
C GLY A 444 -74.45 -11.40 43.04
N ASN A 445 -74.96 -10.79 44.11
CA ASN A 445 -74.16 -10.18 45.16
C ASN A 445 -74.05 -11.11 46.37
N PRO A 446 -72.94 -11.82 46.58
CA PRO A 446 -72.75 -12.67 47.77
C PRO A 446 -72.37 -11.87 49.03
N ASP A 447 -72.05 -10.57 48.89
CA ASP A 447 -71.40 -9.76 49.91
C ASP A 447 -72.40 -9.14 50.90
N GLU A 448 -72.28 -9.53 52.18
CA GLU A 448 -73.10 -9.02 53.28
C GLU A 448 -72.90 -7.52 53.53
N VAL A 449 -71.72 -6.98 53.20
CA VAL A 449 -71.44 -5.54 53.33
C VAL A 449 -72.26 -4.73 52.32
N GLN A 450 -72.43 -5.24 51.10
CA GLN A 450 -73.25 -4.59 50.08
C GLN A 450 -74.73 -4.62 50.46
N LEU A 451 -75.20 -5.75 51.00
CA LEU A 451 -76.55 -5.87 51.56
C LEU A 451 -76.81 -4.82 52.64
N ILE A 452 -75.90 -4.67 53.59
CA ILE A 452 -76.02 -3.67 54.67
C ILE A 452 -76.07 -2.25 54.12
N ASN A 453 -75.31 -1.95 53.07
CA ASN A 453 -75.32 -0.63 52.43
C ASN A 453 -76.62 -0.38 51.66
N GLU A 454 -77.16 -1.37 50.93
CA GLU A 454 -78.46 -1.26 50.26
C GLU A 454 -79.59 -1.03 51.28
N LEU A 455 -79.59 -1.77 52.39
CA LEU A 455 -80.58 -1.57 53.46
C LEU A 455 -80.46 -0.18 54.10
N ARG A 456 -79.24 0.35 54.30
CA ARG A 456 -79.03 1.72 54.78
C ARG A 456 -79.57 2.76 53.79
N GLN A 457 -79.40 2.53 52.50
CA GLN A 457 -79.90 3.42 51.46
C GLN A 457 -81.43 3.38 51.38
N GLN A 458 -82.05 2.20 51.39
CA GLN A 458 -83.50 2.06 51.42
C GLN A 458 -84.11 2.72 52.66
N LYS A 459 -83.44 2.61 53.81
CA LYS A 459 -83.83 3.32 55.03
C LYS A 459 -83.77 4.85 54.84
N ALA A 460 -82.68 5.39 54.30
CA ALA A 460 -82.54 6.82 54.04
C ALA A 460 -83.60 7.33 53.04
N ASP A 461 -83.92 6.56 52.00
CA ASP A 461 -84.95 6.90 51.02
C ASP A 461 -86.36 6.87 51.61
N ALA A 462 -86.62 5.93 52.53
CA ALA A 462 -87.86 5.91 53.30
C ALA A 462 -87.95 7.12 54.23
N GLU A 463 -86.87 7.46 54.94
CA GLU A 463 -86.80 8.64 55.80
C GLU A 463 -87.01 9.94 55.02
N MET A 464 -86.41 10.08 53.83
CA MET A 464 -86.65 11.24 52.96
C MET A 464 -88.09 11.31 52.45
N ARG A 465 -88.72 10.18 52.10
CA ARG A 465 -90.12 10.16 51.67
C ARG A 465 -91.06 10.53 52.81
N VAL A 466 -90.78 10.05 54.02
CA VAL A 466 -91.52 10.43 55.23
C VAL A 466 -91.35 11.92 55.49
N GLN A 467 -90.12 12.45 55.46
CA GLN A 467 -89.86 13.88 55.60
C GLN A 467 -90.56 14.71 54.51
N ALA A 468 -90.55 14.26 53.25
CA ALA A 468 -91.27 14.92 52.16
C ALA A 468 -92.80 14.91 52.37
N ALA A 469 -93.36 13.80 52.84
CA ALA A 469 -94.77 13.71 53.21
C ALA A 469 -95.10 14.60 54.44
N GLU A 470 -94.21 14.67 55.42
CA GLU A 470 -94.35 15.54 56.60
C GLU A 470 -94.27 17.01 56.22
N THR A 471 -93.39 17.39 55.30
CA THR A 471 -93.28 18.77 54.79
C THR A 471 -94.49 19.17 53.94
N THR A 472 -95.03 18.27 53.11
CA THR A 472 -96.27 18.56 52.35
C THR A 472 -97.48 18.67 53.28
N LEU A 473 -97.57 17.84 54.31
CA LEU A 473 -98.59 17.98 55.37
C LEU A 473 -98.43 19.28 56.17
N SER A 474 -97.20 19.69 56.47
CA SER A 474 -96.92 20.94 57.18
C SER A 474 -97.20 22.18 56.33
N GLN A 475 -96.95 22.13 55.02
CA GLN A 475 -97.30 23.19 54.08
C GLN A 475 -98.82 23.34 53.92
N LEU A 476 -99.57 22.23 53.96
CA LEU A 476 -101.04 22.26 53.99
C LEU A 476 -101.61 22.77 55.32
N GLY A 477 -100.86 22.63 56.42
CA GLY A 477 -101.25 23.15 57.74
C GLY A 477 -100.92 24.64 57.98
N GLY A 478 -100.04 25.24 57.18
CA GLY A 478 -99.51 26.59 57.40
C GLY A 478 -99.87 27.65 56.36
N ALA A 479 -100.56 27.29 55.27
CA ALA A 479 -100.94 28.26 54.23
C ALA A 479 -102.31 28.88 54.52
N GLU A 480 -102.32 30.10 55.06
CA GLU A 480 -103.44 31.05 55.00
C GLU A 480 -103.64 31.54 53.54
N GLN A 481 -103.94 30.62 52.62
CA GLN A 481 -104.52 30.93 51.31
C GLN A 481 -106.02 30.58 51.36
N PRO A 482 -106.91 31.39 50.75
CA PRO A 482 -108.35 31.16 50.73
C PRO A 482 -108.67 30.03 49.75
N LEU A 483 -108.26 28.81 50.10
CA LEU A 483 -108.84 27.58 49.59
C LEU A 483 -110.00 27.26 50.51
N ASP A 484 -111.14 26.98 49.89
CA ASP A 484 -112.44 26.71 50.48
C ASP A 484 -112.31 25.89 51.78
N HIS A 485 -112.25 26.60 52.93
CA HIS A 485 -112.12 25.97 54.24
C HIS A 485 -113.29 25.01 54.46
N GLU A 486 -114.45 25.29 53.83
CA GLU A 486 -115.59 24.39 53.77
C GLU A 486 -115.27 23.10 53.03
N ALA A 487 -114.61 23.13 51.86
CA ALA A 487 -114.27 21.92 51.11
C ALA A 487 -113.21 21.05 51.80
N LEU A 488 -112.23 21.64 52.49
CA LEU A 488 -111.23 20.89 53.27
C LEU A 488 -111.81 20.33 54.58
N VAL A 489 -112.65 21.12 55.25
CA VAL A 489 -113.39 20.65 56.44
C VAL A 489 -114.40 19.58 56.02
N GLN A 490 -115.08 19.71 54.89
CA GLN A 490 -115.96 18.68 54.32
C GLN A 490 -115.17 17.46 53.87
N ALA A 491 -114.02 17.58 53.23
CA ALA A 491 -113.19 16.43 52.89
C ALA A 491 -112.67 15.71 54.13
N ARG A 492 -112.37 16.45 55.21
CA ARG A 492 -111.99 15.89 56.52
C ARG A 492 -113.18 15.24 57.23
N ILE A 493 -114.34 15.89 57.24
CA ILE A 493 -115.58 15.33 57.78
C ILE A 493 -115.98 14.10 56.97
N ASP A 494 -115.89 14.11 55.65
CA ASP A 494 -116.16 12.97 54.77
C ASP A 494 -115.13 11.84 54.97
N ALA A 495 -113.87 12.17 55.27
CA ALA A 495 -112.86 11.19 55.64
C ALA A 495 -113.15 10.60 57.03
N GLU A 496 -113.52 11.43 58.01
CA GLU A 496 -113.91 11.01 59.35
C GLU A 496 -115.21 10.18 59.32
N GLU A 497 -116.19 10.55 58.51
CA GLU A 497 -117.42 9.79 58.27
C GLU A 497 -117.13 8.48 57.57
N ARG A 498 -116.20 8.46 56.60
CA ARG A 498 -115.73 7.20 55.98
C ARG A 498 -115.00 6.34 56.98
N VAL A 499 -114.16 6.89 57.84
CA VAL A 499 -113.49 6.16 58.93
C VAL A 499 -114.53 5.63 59.90
N ILE A 500 -115.57 6.40 60.26
CA ILE A 500 -116.65 5.96 61.15
C ILE A 500 -117.50 4.87 60.48
N LYS A 501 -117.83 5.01 59.19
CA LYS A 501 -118.56 3.99 58.42
C LYS A 501 -117.75 2.70 58.33
N LEU A 502 -116.48 2.80 57.92
CA LEU A 502 -115.55 1.67 57.88
C LEU A 502 -115.31 1.08 59.28
N SER A 503 -115.30 1.89 60.33
CA SER A 503 -115.18 1.42 61.71
C SER A 503 -116.43 0.67 62.15
N ARG A 504 -117.63 1.14 61.79
CA ARG A 504 -118.90 0.44 62.04
C ARG A 504 -119.02 -0.82 61.19
N GLU A 505 -118.53 -0.81 59.97
CA GLU A 505 -118.46 -2.00 59.11
C GLU A 505 -117.44 -3.00 59.65
N LEU A 506 -116.27 -2.54 60.12
CA LEU A 506 -115.29 -3.37 60.83
C LEU A 506 -115.85 -3.90 62.14
N GLU A 507 -116.64 -3.12 62.86
CA GLU A 507 -117.28 -3.53 64.10
C GLU A 507 -118.47 -4.46 63.84
N GLY A 508 -119.16 -4.28 62.72
CA GLY A 508 -120.15 -5.19 62.17
C GLY A 508 -119.53 -6.53 61.75
N LEU A 509 -118.41 -6.48 61.02
CA LEU A 509 -117.61 -7.65 60.67
C LEU A 509 -117.02 -8.31 61.91
N LYS A 510 -116.53 -7.55 62.91
CA LYS A 510 -116.11 -8.09 64.21
C LYS A 510 -117.26 -8.68 65.01
N LYS A 511 -118.51 -8.23 64.83
CA LYS A 511 -119.69 -8.84 65.47
C LYS A 511 -120.17 -10.09 64.73
N VAL A 512 -120.09 -10.10 63.40
CA VAL A 512 -120.48 -11.24 62.55
C VAL A 512 -119.43 -12.37 62.61
N TYR A 513 -118.15 -12.02 62.68
CA TYR A 513 -117.03 -12.95 62.78
C TYR A 513 -116.46 -13.12 64.20
N GLY A 514 -116.92 -12.31 65.17
CA GLY A 514 -116.53 -12.38 66.59
C GLY A 514 -115.05 -12.07 66.87
N ASP A 515 -114.71 -11.89 68.15
CA ASP A 515 -113.35 -11.95 68.73
C ASP A 515 -112.71 -13.36 68.60
N VAL A 516 -113.04 -14.10 67.55
CA VAL A 516 -112.54 -15.44 67.24
C VAL A 516 -111.04 -15.42 66.97
N TYR A 517 -110.42 -14.25 66.83
CA TYR A 517 -108.99 -14.13 66.57
C TYR A 517 -108.10 -14.01 67.81
N GLN A 518 -108.65 -13.86 69.03
CA GLN A 518 -107.83 -13.53 70.22
C GLN A 518 -107.87 -14.48 71.43
N GLY A 519 -108.46 -15.68 71.37
CA GLY A 519 -108.10 -16.63 72.45
C GLY A 519 -108.74 -18.00 72.59
N ILE A 520 -109.92 -18.29 72.05
CA ILE A 520 -110.56 -19.61 72.31
C ILE A 520 -111.28 -20.11 71.05
N LEU A 521 -110.52 -20.59 70.06
CA LEU A 521 -111.07 -21.48 69.05
C LEU A 521 -111.39 -22.85 69.69
N PRO A 522 -112.47 -23.54 69.29
CA PRO A 522 -112.65 -24.95 69.59
C PRO A 522 -111.37 -25.73 69.23
N PRO A 523 -110.93 -26.70 70.05
CA PRO A 523 -109.60 -27.33 69.90
C PRO A 523 -109.37 -27.92 68.51
N ASP A 524 -110.41 -28.40 67.84
CA ASP A 524 -110.33 -28.93 66.48
C ASP A 524 -110.16 -27.83 65.42
N VAL A 525 -110.83 -26.69 65.57
CA VAL A 525 -110.68 -25.53 64.68
C VAL A 525 -109.33 -24.85 64.92
N ALA A 526 -108.85 -24.80 66.17
CA ALA A 526 -107.52 -24.28 66.52
C ALA A 526 -106.40 -25.15 65.90
N LYS A 527 -106.55 -26.48 65.97
CA LYS A 527 -105.67 -27.43 65.29
C LYS A 527 -105.70 -27.25 63.77
N LEU A 528 -106.90 -27.10 63.18
CA LEU A 528 -107.06 -26.88 61.75
C LEU A 528 -106.44 -25.56 61.30
N ASN A 529 -106.65 -24.46 62.03
CA ASN A 529 -106.00 -23.18 61.76
C ASN A 529 -104.48 -23.27 61.92
N GLY A 530 -104.00 -24.03 62.91
CA GLY A 530 -102.57 -24.32 63.06
C GLY A 530 -102.02 -25.17 61.91
N GLN A 531 -102.82 -26.06 61.32
CA GLN A 531 -102.45 -26.82 60.12
C GLN A 531 -102.46 -25.93 58.87
N ILE A 532 -103.47 -25.09 58.69
CA ILE A 532 -103.56 -24.13 57.57
C ILE A 532 -102.40 -23.14 57.60
N LYS A 533 -102.05 -22.60 58.78
CA LYS A 533 -100.87 -21.74 58.93
C LYS A 533 -99.59 -22.48 58.56
N ARG A 534 -99.39 -23.70 59.06
CA ARG A 534 -98.23 -24.54 58.70
C ARG A 534 -98.18 -24.86 57.21
N GLN A 535 -99.33 -25.12 56.58
CA GLN A 535 -99.42 -25.39 55.14
C GLN A 535 -99.19 -24.12 54.31
N ALA A 536 -99.70 -22.96 54.73
CA ALA A 536 -99.47 -21.68 54.08
C ALA A 536 -97.98 -21.29 54.15
N GLU A 537 -97.37 -21.44 55.33
CA GLU A 537 -95.94 -21.28 55.56
C GLU A 537 -95.09 -22.22 54.70
N GLU A 538 -95.50 -23.46 54.56
CA GLU A 538 -94.81 -24.44 53.70
C GLU A 538 -95.00 -24.12 52.21
N LEU A 539 -96.18 -23.67 51.79
CA LEU A 539 -96.43 -23.23 50.42
C LEU A 539 -95.60 -21.98 50.06
N GLU A 540 -95.47 -21.03 50.98
CA GLU A 540 -94.63 -19.85 50.82
C GLU A 540 -93.16 -20.25 50.68
N ARG A 541 -92.66 -21.13 51.56
CA ARG A 541 -91.30 -21.69 51.47
C ARG A 541 -91.07 -22.38 50.11
N LEU A 542 -92.03 -23.21 49.67
CA LEU A 542 -91.93 -23.92 48.39
C LEU A 542 -91.98 -22.98 47.19
N ASN A 543 -92.79 -21.92 47.23
CA ASN A 543 -92.83 -20.90 46.18
C ASN A 543 -91.50 -20.13 46.10
N LEU A 544 -90.95 -19.68 47.24
CA LEU A 544 -89.66 -18.99 47.27
C LEU A 544 -88.52 -19.90 46.80
N LEU A 545 -88.54 -21.18 47.18
CA LEU A 545 -87.57 -22.15 46.70
C LEU A 545 -87.70 -22.39 45.19
N LYS A 546 -88.93 -22.45 44.67
CA LYS A 546 -89.19 -22.59 43.23
C LYS A 546 -88.65 -21.39 42.45
N VAL A 547 -88.92 -20.17 42.91
CA VAL A 547 -88.38 -18.93 42.31
C VAL A 547 -86.86 -18.92 42.36
N SER A 548 -86.26 -19.33 43.48
CA SER A 548 -84.80 -19.46 43.61
C SER A 548 -84.24 -20.46 42.61
N LEU A 549 -84.88 -21.63 42.44
CA LEU A 549 -84.43 -22.67 41.52
C LEU A 549 -84.54 -22.23 40.05
N GLU A 550 -85.71 -21.71 39.65
CA GLU A 550 -85.96 -21.21 38.28
C GLU A 550 -84.99 -20.09 37.90
N SER A 551 -84.72 -19.16 38.81
CA SER A 551 -83.72 -18.11 38.58
C SER A 551 -82.30 -18.66 38.54
N SER A 552 -81.97 -19.63 39.39
CA SER A 552 -80.61 -20.17 39.49
C SER A 552 -80.21 -21.13 38.37
N GLU A 553 -81.18 -21.70 37.66
CA GLU A 553 -80.95 -22.67 36.58
C GLU A 553 -80.23 -22.01 35.39
N GLY A 554 -80.67 -20.81 34.98
CA GLY A 554 -79.99 -20.05 33.93
C GLY A 554 -78.56 -19.63 34.32
N ASP A 555 -78.33 -19.32 35.59
CA ASP A 555 -77.00 -18.92 36.07
C ASP A 555 -76.06 -20.13 36.23
N LEU A 556 -76.59 -21.31 36.60
CA LEU A 556 -75.85 -22.58 36.58
C LEU A 556 -75.27 -22.88 35.19
N PHE A 557 -76.05 -22.71 34.13
CA PHE A 557 -75.56 -22.95 32.76
C PHE A 557 -74.46 -21.97 32.36
N LYS A 558 -74.63 -20.68 32.69
CA LYS A 558 -73.58 -19.66 32.44
C LYS A 558 -72.31 -19.94 33.23
N GLU A 559 -72.43 -20.39 34.48
CA GLU A 559 -71.29 -20.80 35.31
C GLU A 559 -70.57 -22.00 34.71
N LEU A 560 -71.31 -23.01 34.26
CA LEU A 560 -70.78 -24.21 33.59
C LEU A 560 -70.04 -23.87 32.29
N GLU A 561 -70.59 -22.99 31.46
CA GLU A 561 -69.93 -22.52 30.25
C GLU A 561 -68.63 -21.76 30.55
N LYS A 562 -68.67 -20.82 31.51
CA LYS A 562 -67.48 -20.07 31.94
C LYS A 562 -66.41 -21.00 32.52
N LEU A 563 -66.81 -21.93 33.40
CA LEU A 563 -65.92 -22.95 33.93
C LEU A 563 -65.33 -23.82 32.83
N GLY A 564 -66.16 -24.32 31.93
CA GLY A 564 -65.73 -25.13 30.80
C GLY A 564 -64.68 -24.41 29.96
N SER A 565 -64.92 -23.14 29.62
CA SER A 565 -63.97 -22.32 28.87
C SER A 565 -62.67 -22.07 29.64
N ALA A 566 -62.73 -21.74 30.93
CA ALA A 566 -61.55 -21.52 31.77
C ALA A 566 -60.73 -22.81 31.96
N TRP A 567 -61.40 -23.96 32.09
CA TRP A 567 -60.74 -25.27 32.15
C TRP A 567 -60.09 -25.66 30.83
N GLU A 568 -60.72 -25.38 29.69
CA GLU A 568 -60.13 -25.63 28.37
C GLU A 568 -58.92 -24.72 28.12
N MET A 569 -59.01 -23.44 28.48
CA MET A 569 -57.89 -22.49 28.40
C MET A 569 -56.72 -22.91 29.30
N LEU A 570 -57.00 -23.29 30.54
CA LEU A 570 -55.98 -23.81 31.45
C LEU A 570 -55.35 -25.12 30.92
N GLY A 571 -56.17 -26.01 30.36
CA GLY A 571 -55.71 -27.25 29.72
C GLY A 571 -54.73 -26.97 28.58
N LYS A 572 -55.08 -26.07 27.66
CA LYS A 572 -54.20 -25.62 26.56
C LYS A 572 -52.90 -25.02 27.07
N GLN A 573 -52.96 -24.20 28.12
CA GLN A 573 -51.75 -23.62 28.75
C GLN A 573 -50.85 -24.71 29.32
N VAL A 574 -51.41 -25.67 30.06
CA VAL A 574 -50.65 -26.79 30.64
C VAL A 574 -50.03 -27.64 29.54
N GLU A 575 -50.78 -28.01 28.50
CA GLU A 575 -50.26 -28.75 27.35
C GLU A 575 -49.11 -28.00 26.66
N SER A 576 -49.29 -26.70 26.39
CA SER A 576 -48.23 -25.85 25.83
C SER A 576 -46.97 -25.90 26.69
N LYS A 577 -47.11 -25.77 28.02
CA LYS A 577 -45.97 -25.82 28.94
C LYS A 577 -45.30 -27.19 28.97
N VAL A 578 -46.05 -28.27 28.89
CA VAL A 578 -45.50 -29.63 28.81
C VAL A 578 -44.69 -29.79 27.51
N PHE A 579 -45.20 -29.30 26.38
CA PHE A 579 -44.47 -29.30 25.10
C PHE A 579 -43.21 -28.43 25.15
N ASP A 580 -43.27 -27.24 25.75
CA ASP A 580 -42.11 -26.36 25.90
C ASP A 580 -41.05 -26.99 26.81
N LEU A 581 -41.45 -27.62 27.92
CA LEU A 581 -40.55 -28.35 28.80
C LEU A 581 -39.88 -29.51 28.08
N HIS A 582 -40.65 -30.30 27.31
CA HIS A 582 -40.10 -31.38 26.51
C HIS A 582 -39.08 -30.87 25.48
N GLN A 583 -39.38 -29.77 24.78
CA GLN A 583 -38.43 -29.14 23.85
C GLN A 583 -37.18 -28.61 24.56
N MET A 584 -37.32 -28.06 25.77
CA MET A 584 -36.19 -27.61 26.58
C MET A 584 -35.32 -28.78 27.05
N GLU A 585 -35.91 -29.90 27.45
CA GLU A 585 -35.20 -31.14 27.75
C GLU A 585 -34.45 -31.68 26.52
N GLU A 586 -35.06 -31.65 25.34
CA GLU A 586 -34.41 -32.03 24.09
C GLU A 586 -33.23 -31.10 23.75
N LYS A 587 -33.38 -29.78 23.96
CA LYS A 587 -32.28 -28.82 23.79
C LYS A 587 -31.15 -29.06 24.80
N VAL A 588 -31.46 -29.33 26.06
CA VAL A 588 -30.47 -29.63 27.10
C VAL A 588 -29.71 -30.91 26.76
N THR A 589 -30.40 -31.98 26.35
CA THR A 589 -29.75 -33.23 25.94
C THR A 589 -28.87 -33.04 24.71
N LYS A 590 -29.32 -32.30 23.70
CA LYS A 590 -28.49 -31.92 22.54
C LYS A 590 -27.25 -31.12 22.95
N ALA A 591 -27.42 -30.10 23.80
CA ALA A 591 -26.31 -29.28 24.29
C ALA A 591 -25.29 -30.10 25.10
N VAL A 592 -25.72 -31.09 25.90
CA VAL A 592 -24.81 -32.01 26.61
C VAL A 592 -24.00 -32.85 25.63
N VAL A 593 -24.63 -33.37 24.57
CA VAL A 593 -23.93 -34.14 23.53
C VAL A 593 -22.95 -33.26 22.75
N GLU A 594 -23.34 -32.04 22.38
CA GLU A 594 -22.47 -31.08 21.70
C GLU A 594 -21.30 -30.64 22.58
N LYS A 595 -21.55 -30.41 23.88
CA LYS A 595 -20.49 -30.15 24.86
C LYS A 595 -19.49 -31.30 24.89
N ALA A 596 -19.94 -32.55 25.03
CA ALA A 596 -19.06 -33.72 25.04
C ALA A 596 -18.26 -33.86 23.72
N ARG A 597 -18.88 -33.59 22.57
CA ARG A 597 -18.18 -33.55 21.26
C ARG A 597 -17.13 -32.44 21.20
N SER A 598 -17.46 -31.25 21.70
CA SER A 598 -16.55 -30.10 21.73
C SER A 598 -15.36 -30.32 22.67
N GLU A 599 -15.58 -30.93 23.83
CA GLU A 599 -14.53 -31.32 24.78
C GLU A 599 -13.60 -32.36 24.15
N ASN A 600 -14.15 -33.39 23.51
CA ASN A 600 -13.36 -34.38 22.79
C ASN A 600 -12.51 -33.74 21.68
N LYS A 601 -13.07 -32.78 20.93
CA LYS A 601 -12.32 -32.02 19.91
C LYS A 601 -11.25 -31.14 20.54
N TYR A 602 -11.55 -30.45 21.64
CA TYR A 602 -10.59 -29.64 22.38
C TYR A 602 -9.39 -30.49 22.82
N PHE A 603 -9.62 -31.64 23.46
CA PHE A 603 -8.53 -32.54 23.87
C PHE A 603 -7.76 -33.16 22.69
N ALA A 604 -8.41 -33.37 21.54
CA ALA A 604 -7.69 -33.75 20.31
C ALA A 604 -6.78 -32.62 19.81
N THR A 605 -7.30 -31.39 19.70
CA THR A 605 -6.51 -30.23 19.27
C THR A 605 -5.40 -29.87 20.25
N MET A 606 -5.60 -30.08 21.55
CA MET A 606 -4.55 -29.87 22.56
C MET A 606 -3.42 -30.88 22.40
N ARG A 607 -3.73 -32.16 22.12
CA ARG A 607 -2.70 -33.17 21.80
C ARG A 607 -1.93 -32.82 20.52
N GLU A 608 -2.62 -32.36 19.48
CA GLU A 608 -1.97 -31.89 18.25
C GLU A 608 -1.09 -30.66 18.50
N LYS A 609 -1.57 -29.69 19.29
CA LYS A 609 -0.79 -28.52 19.70
C LYS A 609 0.47 -28.94 20.47
N GLU A 610 0.36 -29.86 21.42
CA GLU A 610 1.50 -30.40 22.15
C GLU A 610 2.50 -31.08 21.21
N ALA A 611 2.03 -31.84 20.22
CA ALA A 611 2.88 -32.43 19.18
C ALA A 611 3.60 -31.35 18.36
N LEU A 612 2.89 -30.32 17.89
CA LEU A 612 3.48 -29.19 17.17
C LEU A 612 4.48 -28.39 18.02
N GLU A 613 4.24 -28.24 19.32
CA GLU A 613 5.20 -27.59 20.23
C GLU A 613 6.47 -28.42 20.39
N VAL A 614 6.37 -29.75 20.44
CA VAL A 614 7.52 -30.65 20.44
C VAL A 614 8.30 -30.54 19.13
N GLU A 615 7.62 -30.55 17.98
CA GLU A 615 8.24 -30.36 16.67
C GLU A 615 8.91 -28.99 16.54
N LYS A 616 8.24 -27.91 16.97
CA LYS A 616 8.81 -26.56 17.01
C LYS A 616 10.08 -26.52 17.85
N LYS A 617 10.08 -27.11 19.04
CA LYS A 617 11.28 -27.21 19.89
C LYS A 617 12.39 -28.01 19.20
N ALA A 618 12.06 -29.07 18.46
CA ALA A 618 13.04 -29.83 17.69
C ALA A 618 13.64 -29.01 16.53
N LEU A 619 12.81 -28.28 15.79
CA LEU A 619 13.23 -27.39 14.70
C LEU A 619 14.10 -26.25 15.20
N VAL A 620 13.75 -25.60 16.31
CA VAL A 620 14.57 -24.55 16.93
C VAL A 620 15.96 -25.09 17.30
N ARG A 621 16.04 -26.27 17.91
CA ARG A 621 17.35 -26.90 18.21
C ARG A 621 18.14 -27.27 16.95
N ALA A 622 17.47 -27.66 15.87
CA ALA A 622 18.12 -27.93 14.59
C ALA A 622 18.66 -26.64 13.95
N GLN A 623 17.87 -25.55 14.03
CA GLN A 623 18.28 -24.23 13.59
C GLN A 623 19.49 -23.72 14.39
N GLU A 624 19.46 -23.79 15.72
CA GLU A 624 20.60 -23.40 16.57
C GLU A 624 21.89 -24.17 16.23
N LYS A 625 21.78 -25.46 15.86
CA LYS A 625 22.92 -26.25 15.38
C LYS A 625 23.39 -25.77 14.00
N GLY A 626 22.46 -25.46 13.09
CA GLY A 626 22.75 -24.88 11.79
C GLY A 626 23.46 -23.53 11.89
N ASP A 627 22.98 -22.64 12.76
CA ASP A 627 23.56 -21.32 13.00
C ASP A 627 24.99 -21.43 13.53
N LYS A 628 25.25 -22.36 14.46
CA LYS A 628 26.62 -22.66 14.92
C LYS A 628 27.52 -23.13 13.78
N ALA A 629 27.04 -24.04 12.93
CA ALA A 629 27.82 -24.49 11.77
C ALA A 629 28.11 -23.36 10.78
N VAL A 630 27.15 -22.45 10.56
CA VAL A 630 27.35 -21.26 9.71
C VAL A 630 28.37 -20.31 10.35
N GLN A 631 28.30 -20.09 11.66
CA GLN A 631 29.29 -19.28 12.38
C GLN A 631 30.70 -19.88 12.26
N ASP A 632 30.85 -21.19 12.44
CA ASP A 632 32.13 -21.89 12.29
C ASP A 632 32.67 -21.78 10.86
N MET A 633 31.81 -21.93 9.86
CA MET A 633 32.20 -21.76 8.45
C MET A 633 32.57 -20.31 8.13
N SER A 634 31.82 -19.33 8.64
CA SER A 634 32.16 -17.91 8.50
C SER A 634 33.51 -17.58 9.14
N ALA A 635 33.80 -18.12 10.34
CA ALA A 635 35.08 -17.95 10.98
C ALA A 635 36.23 -18.53 10.13
N ARG A 636 36.04 -19.70 9.51
CA ARG A 636 37.01 -20.30 8.58
C ARG A 636 37.22 -19.47 7.32
N VAL A 637 36.14 -18.91 6.74
CA VAL A 637 36.23 -18.02 5.58
C VAL A 637 37.01 -16.76 5.94
N ASN A 638 36.69 -16.11 7.07
CA ASN A 638 37.40 -14.92 7.54
C ASN A 638 38.89 -15.21 7.76
N GLU A 639 39.23 -16.38 8.29
CA GLU A 639 40.63 -16.78 8.47
C GLU A 639 41.34 -17.02 7.12
N ALA A 640 40.67 -17.66 6.16
CA ALA A 640 41.19 -17.80 4.80
C ALA A 640 41.36 -16.45 4.08
N GLU A 641 40.45 -15.50 4.30
CA GLU A 641 40.58 -14.14 3.76
C GLU A 641 41.79 -13.40 4.35
N LYS A 642 42.06 -13.56 5.65
CA LYS A 642 43.28 -13.01 6.27
C LYS A 642 44.55 -13.62 5.66
N THR A 643 44.60 -14.94 5.48
CA THR A 643 45.79 -15.58 4.87
C THR A 643 45.99 -15.14 3.42
N ILE A 644 44.91 -15.03 2.63
CA ILE A 644 44.97 -14.46 1.28
C ILE A 644 45.49 -13.02 1.31
N ARG A 645 45.08 -12.21 2.29
CA ARG A 645 45.57 -10.82 2.43
C ARG A 645 47.08 -10.79 2.69
N VAL A 646 47.57 -11.60 3.64
CA VAL A 646 49.01 -11.71 3.95
C VAL A 646 49.79 -12.16 2.71
N LEU A 647 49.33 -13.20 2.00
CA LEU A 647 49.99 -13.66 0.78
C LEU A 647 50.01 -12.59 -0.33
N ARG A 648 48.94 -11.79 -0.45
CA ARG A 648 48.92 -10.64 -1.39
C ARG A 648 49.94 -9.57 -1.00
N GLU A 649 50.08 -9.26 0.28
CA GLU A 649 51.08 -8.32 0.79
C GLU A 649 52.52 -8.83 0.52
N GLU A 650 52.77 -10.13 0.73
CA GLU A 650 54.06 -10.78 0.41
C GLU A 650 54.38 -10.73 -1.09
N ILE A 651 53.41 -11.09 -1.95
CA ILE A 651 53.57 -10.98 -3.41
C ILE A 651 53.86 -9.53 -3.81
N HIS A 652 53.17 -8.56 -3.21
CA HIS A 652 53.43 -7.14 -3.48
C HIS A 652 54.84 -6.71 -3.05
N ALA A 653 55.33 -7.18 -1.91
CA ALA A 653 56.69 -6.92 -1.45
C ALA A 653 57.75 -7.52 -2.40
N VAL A 654 57.58 -8.78 -2.81
CA VAL A 654 58.49 -9.47 -3.73
C VAL A 654 58.51 -8.80 -5.11
N THR A 655 57.34 -8.44 -5.64
CA THR A 655 57.22 -7.74 -6.92
C THR A 655 57.89 -6.36 -6.87
N LYS A 656 57.72 -5.60 -5.78
CA LYS A 656 58.42 -4.33 -5.56
C LYS A 656 59.94 -4.49 -5.56
N LEU A 657 60.47 -5.46 -4.81
CA LEU A 657 61.92 -5.75 -4.79
C LEU A 657 62.45 -6.13 -6.18
N LYS A 658 61.68 -6.92 -6.94
CA LYS A 658 62.03 -7.30 -8.31
C LYS A 658 62.09 -6.08 -9.24
N ILE A 659 61.11 -5.19 -9.14
CA ILE A 659 61.05 -3.94 -9.91
C ILE A 659 62.26 -3.06 -9.57
N ASP A 660 62.59 -2.90 -8.30
CA ASP A 660 63.71 -2.05 -7.88
C ASP A 660 65.07 -2.64 -8.32
N ALA A 661 65.24 -3.96 -8.25
CA ALA A 661 66.43 -4.64 -8.80
C ALA A 661 66.56 -4.48 -10.33
N LEU A 662 65.43 -4.50 -11.05
CA LEU A 662 65.43 -4.23 -12.49
C LEU A 662 65.79 -2.78 -12.81
N LYS A 663 65.27 -1.81 -12.03
CA LYS A 663 65.65 -0.40 -12.16
C LYS A 663 67.15 -0.20 -11.94
N GLU A 664 67.71 -0.81 -10.90
CA GLU A 664 69.15 -0.74 -10.61
C GLU A 664 69.99 -1.32 -11.76
N LYS A 665 69.60 -2.48 -12.29
CA LYS A 665 70.26 -3.07 -13.48
C LYS A 665 70.22 -2.13 -14.68
N VAL A 666 69.08 -1.51 -14.96
CA VAL A 666 68.95 -0.53 -16.05
C VAL A 666 69.85 0.69 -15.80
N GLN A 667 69.95 1.15 -14.57
CA GLN A 667 70.82 2.28 -14.22
C GLN A 667 72.30 1.93 -14.43
N VAL A 668 72.74 0.74 -14.01
CA VAL A 668 74.11 0.26 -14.22
C VAL A 668 74.44 0.08 -15.70
N THR A 669 73.53 -0.46 -16.51
CA THR A 669 73.77 -0.62 -17.95
C THR A 669 73.86 0.72 -18.68
N VAL A 670 73.01 1.69 -18.32
CA VAL A 670 73.08 3.06 -18.87
C VAL A 670 74.40 3.73 -18.48
N TYR A 671 74.83 3.62 -17.22
CA TYR A 671 76.10 4.18 -16.76
C TYR A 671 77.31 3.51 -17.44
N GLY A 672 77.30 2.18 -17.56
CA GLY A 672 78.32 1.41 -18.25
C GLY A 672 78.43 1.77 -19.73
N ALA A 673 77.30 1.92 -20.44
CA ALA A 673 77.28 2.40 -21.82
C ALA A 673 77.88 3.81 -21.96
N GLY A 674 77.65 4.68 -20.97
CA GLY A 674 78.26 6.01 -20.88
C GLY A 674 79.79 5.97 -20.77
N ILE A 675 80.34 5.11 -19.89
CA ILE A 675 81.79 4.93 -19.73
C ILE A 675 82.40 4.35 -21.01
N GLN A 676 81.76 3.33 -21.60
CA GLN A 676 82.27 2.70 -22.82
C GLN A 676 82.33 3.68 -23.99
N ALA A 677 81.34 4.56 -24.13
CA ALA A 677 81.37 5.65 -25.11
C ALA A 677 82.53 6.64 -24.87
N GLN A 678 82.86 6.95 -23.61
CA GLN A 678 84.02 7.79 -23.29
C GLN A 678 85.35 7.10 -23.63
N LEU A 679 85.44 5.79 -23.40
CA LEU A 679 86.65 5.01 -23.64
C LEU A 679 86.96 4.90 -25.14
N LEU A 680 85.93 4.63 -25.96
CA LEU A 680 86.04 4.63 -27.43
C LEU A 680 86.50 5.99 -27.98
N LYS A 681 86.00 7.09 -27.40
CA LYS A 681 86.44 8.44 -27.77
C LYS A 681 87.92 8.65 -27.46
N ALA A 682 88.37 8.25 -26.27
CA ALA A 682 89.78 8.34 -25.88
C ALA A 682 90.71 7.47 -26.75
N GLU A 683 90.27 6.28 -27.17
CA GLU A 683 91.04 5.41 -28.07
C GLU A 683 91.21 6.03 -29.47
N SER A 684 90.14 6.62 -30.01
CA SER A 684 90.18 7.38 -31.27
C SER A 684 91.17 8.56 -31.19
N ASP A 685 91.10 9.34 -30.09
CA ASP A 685 92.02 10.46 -29.85
C ASP A 685 93.48 9.99 -29.76
N LEU A 686 93.73 8.86 -29.10
CA LEU A 686 95.07 8.26 -28.98
C LEU A 686 95.60 7.73 -30.33
N HIS A 687 94.74 7.17 -31.17
CA HIS A 687 95.10 6.77 -32.54
C HIS A 687 95.48 7.99 -33.40
N ASN A 688 94.70 9.07 -33.32
CA ASN A 688 94.98 10.32 -34.01
C ASN A 688 96.34 10.90 -33.57
N LEU A 689 96.62 10.91 -32.27
CA LEU A 689 97.91 11.33 -31.70
C LEU A 689 99.09 10.48 -32.19
N LYS A 690 98.95 9.15 -32.20
CA LYS A 690 99.99 8.24 -32.73
C LYS A 690 100.28 8.52 -34.20
N SER A 691 99.24 8.66 -35.02
CA SER A 691 99.39 8.94 -36.45
C SER A 691 100.08 10.29 -36.72
N ALA A 692 99.85 11.29 -35.87
CA ALA A 692 100.53 12.58 -35.94
C ALA A 692 102.02 12.45 -35.57
N ASN A 693 102.34 11.65 -34.55
CA ASN A 693 103.71 11.43 -34.09
C ASN A 693 104.55 10.68 -35.14
N ASP A 694 103.98 9.68 -35.82
CA ASP A 694 104.65 8.97 -36.92
C ASP A 694 104.97 9.88 -38.12
N ARG A 695 104.08 10.84 -38.43
CA ARG A 695 104.35 11.86 -39.45
C ARG A 695 105.52 12.76 -39.05
N MET A 696 105.61 13.12 -37.78
CA MET A 696 106.72 13.91 -37.25
C MET A 696 108.04 13.15 -37.32
N ARG A 697 108.06 11.86 -36.95
CA ARG A 697 109.24 11.00 -37.05
C ARG A 697 109.77 10.87 -38.47
N LYS A 698 108.88 10.67 -39.45
CA LYS A 698 109.27 10.60 -40.87
C LYS A 698 109.94 11.88 -41.36
N ARG A 699 109.40 13.05 -40.97
CA ARG A 699 110.01 14.36 -41.31
C ARG A 699 111.43 14.47 -40.75
N THR A 700 111.64 14.11 -39.49
CA THR A 700 112.98 14.14 -38.89
C THR A 700 113.97 13.17 -39.57
N ASP A 701 113.51 11.98 -39.98
CA ASP A 701 114.38 11.03 -40.69
C ASP A 701 114.79 11.54 -42.08
N ASP A 702 113.88 12.20 -42.79
CA ASP A 702 114.16 12.82 -44.09
C ASP A 702 115.16 13.99 -43.96
N ASP A 703 115.01 14.83 -42.94
CA ASP A 703 115.97 15.91 -42.64
C ASP A 703 117.38 15.36 -42.35
N HIS A 704 117.47 14.26 -41.59
CA HIS A 704 118.74 13.57 -41.33
C HIS A 704 119.36 12.94 -42.58
N ARG A 705 118.56 12.51 -43.57
CA ARG A 705 119.07 12.02 -44.87
C ARG A 705 119.64 13.15 -45.70
N ILE A 706 118.96 14.30 -45.75
CA ILE A 706 119.42 15.49 -46.49
C ILE A 706 120.76 15.99 -45.92
N LEU A 707 120.90 16.03 -44.59
CA LEU A 707 122.15 16.43 -43.94
C LEU A 707 123.33 15.51 -44.29
N ARG A 708 123.12 14.19 -44.32
CA ARG A 708 124.15 13.21 -44.72
C ARG A 708 124.63 13.38 -46.15
N SER A 709 123.72 13.70 -47.08
CA SER A 709 124.08 13.97 -48.49
C SER A 709 125.00 15.19 -48.62
N LYS A 710 124.65 16.29 -47.95
CA LYS A 710 125.46 17.53 -47.95
C LYS A 710 126.84 17.31 -47.35
N GLN A 711 126.95 16.45 -46.34
CA GLN A 711 128.24 16.13 -45.71
C GLN A 711 129.15 15.31 -46.62
N ALA A 712 128.59 14.35 -47.38
CA ALA A 712 129.34 13.58 -48.37
C ALA A 712 129.86 14.43 -49.54
N GLU A 713 129.07 15.41 -49.99
CA GLU A 713 129.49 16.38 -51.03
C GLU A 713 130.69 17.23 -50.57
N TRP A 714 130.69 17.67 -49.31
CA TRP A 714 131.79 18.43 -48.70
C TRP A 714 133.09 17.63 -48.64
N ASP A 715 133.04 16.35 -48.27
CA ASP A 715 134.23 15.49 -48.18
C ASP A 715 134.87 15.22 -49.55
N LEU A 716 134.07 15.16 -50.62
CA LEU A 716 134.59 14.97 -51.98
C LEU A 716 135.36 16.20 -52.48
N GLN A 717 134.84 17.41 -52.23
CA GLN A 717 135.54 18.66 -52.58
C GLN A 717 136.88 18.78 -51.86
N ARG A 718 136.96 18.32 -50.61
CA ARG A 718 138.20 18.35 -49.82
C ARG A 718 139.30 17.47 -50.43
N ARG A 719 138.95 16.25 -50.87
CA ARG A 719 139.91 15.31 -51.50
C ARG A 719 140.47 15.83 -52.83
N GLN A 720 139.69 16.57 -53.61
CA GLN A 720 140.15 17.15 -54.87
C GLN A 720 141.21 18.24 -54.65
N MET A 721 141.06 19.05 -53.60
CA MET A 721 142.03 20.09 -53.24
C MET A 721 143.35 19.49 -52.71
N GLU A 722 143.28 18.39 -51.92
CA GLU A 722 144.47 17.69 -51.42
C GLU A 722 145.33 17.09 -52.55
N GLN A 723 144.72 16.58 -53.63
CA GLN A 723 145.45 16.02 -54.78
C GLN A 723 146.20 17.07 -55.64
N GLN A 724 145.75 18.34 -55.64
CA GLN A 724 146.44 19.41 -56.36
C GLN A 724 147.71 19.88 -55.63
N ILE A 725 147.71 19.81 -54.30
CA ILE A 725 148.85 20.20 -53.45
C ILE A 725 150.02 19.20 -53.60
N GLU A 726 149.73 17.91 -53.76
CA GLU A 726 150.75 16.86 -53.82
C GLU A 726 151.53 16.85 -55.16
N ARG A 727 150.91 17.26 -56.27
CA ARG A 727 151.61 17.40 -57.57
C ARG A 727 152.65 18.53 -57.55
N LEU A 728 152.33 19.65 -56.91
CA LEU A 728 153.23 20.82 -56.82
C LEU A 728 154.45 20.56 -55.93
N LYS A 729 154.39 19.57 -55.02
CA LYS A 729 155.53 19.19 -54.16
C LYS A 729 156.56 18.30 -54.88
N GLN A 730 156.15 17.51 -55.87
CA GLN A 730 157.02 16.54 -56.54
C GLN A 730 157.87 17.16 -57.67
N GLU A 731 157.44 18.29 -58.24
CA GLU A 731 158.20 19.01 -59.28
C GLU A 731 159.38 19.84 -58.71
N ALA A 732 159.44 20.05 -57.39
CA ALA A 732 160.42 20.92 -56.73
C ALA A 732 161.74 20.23 -56.31
N THR A 733 161.88 18.90 -56.42
CA THR A 733 163.00 18.14 -55.80
C THR A 733 164.11 17.68 -56.76
N THR A 734 164.04 17.94 -58.07
CA THR A 734 165.00 17.37 -59.06
C THR A 734 166.08 18.31 -59.60
N ARG A 735 166.26 19.55 -59.12
CA ARG A 735 167.37 20.39 -59.59
C ARG A 735 168.02 21.25 -58.50
N HIS A 736 169.34 21.03 -58.36
CA HIS A 736 170.39 21.91 -57.84
C HIS A 736 170.85 21.79 -56.37
N ALA A 737 171.78 20.85 -56.15
CA ALA A 737 173.08 21.18 -55.57
C ALA A 737 174.08 21.49 -56.72
N LEU A 738 174.26 22.78 -57.03
CA LEU A 738 175.42 23.34 -57.75
C LEU A 738 175.55 24.82 -57.35
N HIS A 739 176.39 25.02 -56.34
CA HIS A 739 177.19 26.18 -55.94
C HIS A 739 176.60 27.60 -55.74
N GLN A 740 176.57 27.97 -54.45
CA GLN A 740 177.34 29.03 -53.78
C GLN A 740 177.25 30.50 -54.22
N GLY A 741 176.86 31.32 -53.23
CA GLY A 741 176.98 32.78 -53.15
C GLY A 741 175.67 33.34 -52.58
N GLY A 742 175.53 33.80 -51.33
CA GLY A 742 176.48 34.36 -50.38
C GLY A 742 176.12 35.83 -50.17
N SER A 743 175.59 36.18 -48.99
CA SER A 743 175.16 37.53 -48.55
C SER A 743 173.79 38.00 -49.07
N ASP A 744 172.84 38.17 -48.15
CA ASP A 744 172.05 39.42 -48.07
C ASP A 744 171.40 39.56 -46.69
N ASN A 745 172.24 40.06 -45.79
CA ASN A 745 171.91 40.49 -44.43
C ASN A 745 171.33 41.92 -44.40
N GLU A 746 170.84 42.45 -45.52
CA GLU A 746 170.28 43.82 -45.63
C GLU A 746 168.80 43.83 -46.05
N VAL A 747 168.31 42.80 -46.76
CA VAL A 747 166.90 42.70 -47.19
C VAL A 747 165.97 42.19 -46.09
N LEU A 748 166.46 41.32 -45.20
CA LEU A 748 165.68 40.81 -44.06
C LEU A 748 165.44 41.87 -42.96
N GLN A 749 166.31 42.89 -42.81
CA GLN A 749 166.03 44.02 -41.92
C GLN A 749 164.99 44.98 -42.51
N TYR A 750 164.99 45.20 -43.82
CA TYR A 750 164.02 46.05 -44.52
C TYR A 750 162.60 45.45 -44.55
N MET A 751 162.48 44.13 -44.73
CA MET A 751 161.18 43.46 -44.69
C MET A 751 160.61 43.33 -43.26
N ARG A 752 161.46 43.33 -42.21
CA ARG A 752 160.97 43.40 -40.82
C ARG A 752 160.43 44.78 -40.44
N THR A 753 160.84 45.84 -41.13
CA THR A 753 160.28 47.20 -40.89
C THR A 753 158.91 47.39 -41.53
N LEU A 754 158.59 46.61 -42.58
CA LEU A 754 157.33 46.73 -43.32
C LEU A 754 156.15 45.99 -42.68
N VAL A 755 156.40 44.92 -41.91
CA VAL A 755 155.31 44.09 -41.34
C VAL A 755 155.01 44.42 -39.87
N TYR A 756 155.96 45.02 -39.15
CA TYR A 756 155.80 45.40 -37.75
C TYR A 756 155.38 46.88 -37.58
N CYS A 757 154.58 47.16 -36.55
CA CYS A 757 154.13 48.53 -36.24
C CYS A 757 155.32 49.43 -35.84
N SER A 758 155.44 50.61 -36.46
CA SER A 758 156.54 51.57 -36.25
C SER A 758 156.58 52.21 -34.86
N THR A 759 155.58 51.92 -34.01
CA THR A 759 155.48 52.49 -32.65
C THR A 759 155.78 51.47 -31.55
N CYS A 760 155.63 50.16 -31.79
CA CYS A 760 155.79 49.14 -30.75
C CYS A 760 156.56 47.87 -31.15
N LYS A 761 156.99 47.73 -32.42
CA LYS A 761 157.89 46.68 -32.95
C LYS A 761 157.55 45.19 -32.66
N ASP A 762 156.47 44.87 -31.97
CA ASP A 762 156.20 43.49 -31.49
C ASP A 762 155.03 42.75 -32.15
N LYS A 763 154.08 43.44 -32.83
CA LYS A 763 152.90 42.79 -33.44
C LYS A 763 152.64 43.23 -34.89
N LEU A 764 152.16 42.28 -35.69
CA LEU A 764 151.96 42.35 -37.16
C LEU A 764 150.71 43.19 -37.53
N ARG A 765 150.76 43.97 -38.62
CA ARG A 765 149.67 44.87 -39.06
C ARG A 765 148.50 44.09 -39.70
N ASN A 766 147.34 44.03 -39.02
CA ASN A 766 146.17 43.25 -39.50
C ASN A 766 144.98 44.08 -40.00
N VAL A 767 144.93 45.41 -39.79
CA VAL A 767 143.88 46.32 -40.32
C VAL A 767 144.45 47.73 -40.55
N VAL A 768 144.22 48.30 -41.75
CA VAL A 768 144.66 49.66 -42.16
C VAL A 768 143.43 50.55 -42.37
N ILE A 769 143.39 51.72 -41.72
CA ILE A 769 142.33 52.72 -41.93
C ILE A 769 142.71 53.57 -43.16
N THR A 770 141.92 53.45 -44.23
CA THR A 770 142.23 53.85 -45.62
C THR A 770 142.29 55.36 -45.90
N LYS A 771 142.25 56.23 -44.88
CA LYS A 771 142.39 57.69 -45.07
C LYS A 771 143.50 58.35 -44.23
N CYS A 772 144.20 57.62 -43.36
CA CYS A 772 145.31 58.18 -42.56
C CYS A 772 146.46 57.22 -42.25
N MET A 773 146.52 56.03 -42.88
CA MET A 773 147.68 55.11 -42.85
C MET A 773 148.21 54.74 -41.44
N HIS A 774 147.30 54.59 -40.47
CA HIS A 774 147.61 54.07 -39.12
C HIS A 774 146.83 52.78 -38.79
N SER A 775 147.39 51.93 -37.94
CA SER A 775 146.77 50.64 -37.51
C SER A 775 146.04 50.77 -36.17
N ALA A 776 144.81 50.25 -36.10
CA ALA A 776 143.83 50.47 -35.01
C ALA A 776 144.29 50.10 -33.59
N TYR A 777 145.24 49.17 -33.41
CA TYR A 777 145.66 48.74 -32.07
C TYR A 777 146.62 49.73 -31.37
N CYS A 778 147.21 50.70 -32.10
CA CYS A 778 148.12 51.71 -31.53
C CYS A 778 147.47 53.09 -31.29
N VAL A 779 146.14 53.20 -31.50
CA VAL A 779 145.34 54.36 -31.06
C VAL A 779 144.67 54.09 -29.71
N SER A 780 144.31 52.83 -29.41
CA SER A 780 143.73 52.41 -28.13
C SER A 780 144.71 52.48 -26.94
N ALA A 781 146.03 52.59 -27.19
CA ALA A 781 147.06 52.73 -26.15
C ALA A 781 147.53 54.18 -25.94
N ARG A 782 147.07 55.15 -26.74
CA ARG A 782 147.39 56.59 -26.56
C ARG A 782 146.24 57.41 -25.96
N THR A 783 145.06 56.82 -25.76
CA THR A 783 143.94 57.45 -25.05
C THR A 783 143.63 56.82 -23.69
N ALA A 784 144.49 55.95 -23.16
CA ALA A 784 144.39 55.47 -21.77
C ALA A 784 145.79 55.15 -21.21
N SER A 785 146.47 56.20 -20.72
CA SER A 785 147.48 56.09 -19.68
C SER A 785 146.97 56.90 -18.48
N THR A 786 146.10 56.26 -17.70
CA THR A 786 145.84 56.60 -16.29
C THR A 786 145.64 55.29 -15.57
N PRO A 787 146.44 55.00 -14.53
CA PRO A 787 146.96 53.66 -14.32
C PRO A 787 146.40 53.05 -13.04
N GLY A 788 145.60 51.99 -13.17
CA GLY A 788 145.05 51.21 -12.07
C GLY A 788 144.72 49.82 -12.56
#